data_AF-A0A5C7VXS6-F1
#
_entry.id   AF-A0A5C7VXS6-F1
#
_cell.length_a   1.000
_cell.length_b   1.000
_cell.length_c   1.000
_cell.angle_alpha   90.00
_cell.angle_beta   90.00
_cell.angle_gamma   90.00
#
_symmetry.space_group_name_H-M   'P 1'
#
loop_
_entity.id
_entity.type
_entity.pdbx_description
1 polymer ?
#
loop_
_entity_poly.entity_id
_entity_poly.type
_entity_poly.pdbx_seq_one_letter_code
_entity_poly.pdbx_strand_id
1 'polypeptide(L)'
;MFGHHVIDVTFDEHVRNIASLAGDPQTIIFLDTNILSYLYKLHDAARREFFSWSDAVLAANRLFIPGWAASEYLSRVASKRLDSYTPQNKEVNQAKKILEGLFETASLFVDDASLRRVDYPSDRTAFISEFRAAIDALSPYTRVFSQSFDSGFIHQQIETHLSQAILDSDLAALCIRATQEGTGRFEHRLPPGFRDAEKPENRLGDLIIWFEILEKSASSAPDFPKVLFITRDEKNDWVYAPKMRMELVRGNRKVVGNSSPEIKLADPRLVTEFRRATGHASITIASIETLVEGMSKANPELFTHLAAAIQINIEQSAPIPSPEDQDQDQDQDQDQDQVPLVNVPEIAAVEDVPIAAAPEPELAEPNVPRLEYEQAALRDREYQVDSPAAIDKIICDLKSLNWYTQNPAITKISTIRHDEFPSSSWFVLGRNIYQAACGNSQKAMEFMVRLEAQLKQFEPDTAQHLLAGMLYEVYFNSRGDFRDKAKFSYADKLLSVVTQEEFSDALNFIQYHLRSHTDRLVFMPGDQTRKLIQIILRPLPPPKAEAHPFFKNLPDHQVNSVLLDGVELMRRSAEVEMDDWSRMAQRASVSPERIRDRVSDELAIPKWALTIETVPPISADINLAMPEGFELNPELAVERADKP
;
A
#
# COMPACT_ATOMS: atom_id res chain seq x y z
N MET A 1 -15.88 -6.07 -30.16
CA MET A 1 -15.10 -7.32 -30.22
C MET A 1 -13.63 -7.11 -30.60
N PHE A 2 -13.24 -6.07 -31.34
CA PHE A 2 -11.84 -5.89 -31.81
C PHE A 2 -10.79 -5.67 -30.71
N GLY A 3 -11.18 -5.47 -29.45
CA GLY A 3 -10.27 -5.05 -28.39
C GLY A 3 -9.72 -3.64 -28.62
N HIS A 4 -8.85 -3.20 -27.73
CA HIS A 4 -8.16 -1.90 -27.82
C HIS A 4 -6.73 -2.12 -28.30
N HIS A 5 -6.28 -1.32 -29.27
CA HIS A 5 -4.85 -1.19 -29.56
C HIS A 5 -4.19 -0.20 -28.58
N VAL A 6 -4.85 0.94 -28.40
CA VAL A 6 -4.53 1.95 -27.38
C VAL A 6 -5.73 2.02 -26.44
N ILE A 7 -5.48 1.92 -25.13
CA ILE A 7 -6.48 2.22 -24.11
C ILE A 7 -6.26 3.63 -23.58
N ASP A 8 -7.32 4.47 -23.59
CA ASP A 8 -7.28 5.84 -23.04
C ASP A 8 -7.44 5.85 -21.52
N VAL A 9 -6.60 5.08 -20.83
CA VAL A 9 -6.64 4.89 -19.38
C VAL A 9 -5.20 4.76 -18.88
N THR A 10 -4.85 5.47 -17.81
CA THR A 10 -3.57 5.27 -17.12
C THR A 10 -3.62 4.07 -16.18
N PHE A 11 -2.47 3.50 -15.82
CA PHE A 11 -2.47 2.39 -14.86
C PHE A 11 -3.09 2.80 -13.52
N ASP A 12 -2.79 4.00 -13.03
CA ASP A 12 -3.40 4.53 -11.80
C ASP A 12 -4.92 4.71 -11.92
N GLU A 13 -5.42 5.20 -13.07
CA GLU A 13 -6.86 5.26 -13.33
C GLU A 13 -7.50 3.87 -13.37
N HIS A 14 -6.83 2.88 -13.98
CA HIS A 14 -7.30 1.49 -14.00
C HIS A 14 -7.41 0.93 -12.57
N VAL A 15 -6.38 1.08 -11.77
CA VAL A 15 -6.35 0.66 -10.36
C VAL A 15 -7.46 1.34 -9.54
N ARG A 16 -7.66 2.65 -9.71
CA ARG A 16 -8.76 3.39 -9.06
C ARG A 16 -10.14 2.91 -9.52
N ASN A 17 -10.30 2.57 -10.80
CA ASN A 17 -11.55 2.02 -11.31
C ASN A 17 -11.87 0.65 -10.69
N ILE A 18 -10.87 -0.22 -10.48
CA ILE A 18 -11.07 -1.50 -9.79
C ILE A 18 -11.50 -1.28 -8.33
N ALA A 19 -10.84 -0.37 -7.61
CA ALA A 19 -11.22 -0.01 -6.24
C ALA A 19 -12.66 0.53 -6.18
N SER A 20 -13.01 1.42 -7.12
CA SER A 20 -14.36 1.97 -7.21
C SER A 20 -15.39 0.88 -7.48
N LEU A 21 -15.11 -0.11 -8.35
CA LEU A 21 -16.00 -1.24 -8.58
C LEU A 21 -16.17 -2.09 -7.32
N ALA A 22 -15.08 -2.38 -6.62
CA ALA A 22 -15.10 -3.16 -5.39
C ALA A 22 -15.88 -2.46 -4.25
N GLY A 23 -15.85 -1.13 -4.20
CA GLY A 23 -16.57 -0.32 -3.22
C GLY A 23 -17.99 0.11 -3.62
N ASP A 24 -18.35 0.07 -4.90
CA ASP A 24 -19.68 0.47 -5.38
C ASP A 24 -20.72 -0.57 -4.95
N PRO A 25 -21.78 -0.22 -4.18
CA PRO A 25 -22.78 -1.15 -3.62
C PRO A 25 -23.57 -1.95 -4.66
N GLN A 26 -23.55 -1.56 -5.94
CA GLN A 26 -24.25 -2.22 -7.05
C GLN A 26 -23.38 -3.23 -7.84
N THR A 27 -22.21 -3.58 -7.31
CA THR A 27 -21.27 -4.56 -7.90
C THR A 27 -21.29 -5.92 -7.19
N ILE A 28 -21.53 -7.00 -7.93
CA ILE A 28 -21.24 -8.35 -7.43
C ILE A 28 -19.75 -8.69 -7.63
N ILE A 29 -19.15 -9.32 -6.64
CA ILE A 29 -17.75 -9.75 -6.65
C ILE A 29 -17.67 -11.28 -6.61
N PHE A 30 -16.97 -11.88 -7.57
CA PHE A 30 -16.67 -13.30 -7.59
C PHE A 30 -15.20 -13.56 -7.25
N LEU A 31 -14.91 -14.55 -6.41
CA LEU A 31 -13.54 -15.00 -6.13
C LEU A 31 -13.26 -16.37 -6.73
N ASP A 32 -12.11 -16.51 -7.37
CA ASP A 32 -11.62 -17.76 -7.94
C ASP A 32 -10.89 -18.66 -6.90
N THR A 33 -10.70 -19.95 -7.21
CA THR A 33 -9.96 -20.94 -6.40
C THR A 33 -8.56 -20.45 -6.05
N ASN A 34 -7.89 -19.81 -7.01
CA ASN A 34 -6.51 -19.34 -6.84
C ASN A 34 -6.39 -18.27 -5.75
N ILE A 35 -7.47 -17.53 -5.46
CA ILE A 35 -7.52 -16.55 -4.36
C ILE A 35 -7.49 -17.28 -3.02
N LEU A 36 -8.26 -18.35 -2.86
CA LEU A 36 -8.28 -19.16 -1.64
C LEU A 36 -6.90 -19.76 -1.36
N SER A 37 -6.25 -20.29 -2.40
CA SER A 37 -4.88 -20.81 -2.27
C SER A 37 -3.86 -19.72 -1.93
N TYR A 38 -4.08 -18.48 -2.38
CA TYR A 38 -3.18 -17.37 -2.13
C TYR A 38 -3.14 -16.96 -0.65
N LEU A 39 -4.24 -17.13 0.08
CA LEU A 39 -4.31 -16.82 1.52
C LEU A 39 -3.29 -17.62 2.35
N TYR A 40 -2.86 -18.80 1.88
CA TYR A 40 -1.81 -19.59 2.53
C TYR A 40 -0.41 -18.99 2.42
N LYS A 41 -0.21 -18.05 1.50
CA LYS A 41 1.06 -17.32 1.33
C LYS A 41 1.12 -16.04 2.16
N LEU A 42 -0.01 -15.61 2.72
CA LEU A 42 -0.11 -14.39 3.52
C LEU A 42 0.17 -14.68 5.00
N HIS A 43 0.73 -13.71 5.71
CA HIS A 43 0.81 -13.76 7.17
C HIS A 43 -0.55 -13.39 7.81
N ASP A 44 -0.70 -13.63 9.11
CA ASP A 44 -2.00 -13.54 9.79
C ASP A 44 -2.65 -12.16 9.73
N ALA A 45 -1.89 -11.08 9.93
CA ALA A 45 -2.43 -9.72 9.84
C ALA A 45 -2.92 -9.37 8.42
N ALA A 46 -2.19 -9.75 7.36
CA ALA A 46 -2.65 -9.58 5.98
C ALA A 46 -3.92 -10.39 5.67
N ARG A 47 -4.03 -11.62 6.18
CA ARG A 47 -5.27 -12.41 6.07
C ARG A 47 -6.43 -11.74 6.80
N ARG A 48 -6.21 -11.18 7.98
CA ARG A 48 -7.25 -10.47 8.74
C ARG A 48 -7.78 -9.24 7.99
N GLU A 49 -6.91 -8.47 7.33
CA GLU A 49 -7.33 -7.36 6.47
C GLU A 49 -8.18 -7.86 5.28
N PHE A 50 -7.76 -8.94 4.62
CA PHE A 50 -8.54 -9.58 3.56
C PHE A 50 -9.92 -10.03 4.05
N PHE A 51 -9.99 -10.73 5.19
CA PHE A 51 -11.26 -11.24 5.72
C PHE A 51 -12.18 -10.12 6.19
N SER A 52 -11.64 -9.08 6.81
CA SER A 52 -12.42 -7.87 7.17
C SER A 52 -13.12 -7.28 5.94
N TRP A 53 -12.40 -7.21 4.81
CA TRP A 53 -12.98 -6.78 3.54
C TRP A 53 -14.03 -7.75 3.01
N SER A 54 -13.70 -9.02 2.89
CA SER A 54 -14.62 -10.00 2.32
C SER A 54 -15.90 -10.14 3.14
N ASP A 55 -15.80 -10.08 4.47
CA ASP A 55 -16.95 -10.20 5.38
C ASP A 55 -17.95 -9.06 5.19
N ALA A 56 -17.49 -7.84 4.93
CA ALA A 56 -18.38 -6.72 4.69
C ALA A 56 -19.06 -6.77 3.33
N VAL A 57 -18.33 -7.14 2.29
CA VAL A 57 -18.90 -7.39 0.96
C VAL A 57 -19.92 -8.53 1.01
N LEU A 58 -19.62 -9.59 1.76
CA LEU A 58 -20.51 -10.71 2.00
C LEU A 58 -21.76 -10.30 2.78
N ALA A 59 -21.62 -9.51 3.85
CA ALA A 59 -22.75 -9.00 4.63
C ALA A 59 -23.70 -8.10 3.81
N ALA A 60 -23.19 -7.50 2.73
CA ALA A 60 -23.98 -6.75 1.75
C ALA A 60 -24.50 -7.62 0.59
N ASN A 61 -24.41 -8.95 0.68
CA ASN A 61 -24.86 -9.93 -0.33
C ASN A 61 -24.20 -9.78 -1.71
N ARG A 62 -22.95 -9.29 -1.75
CA ARG A 62 -22.22 -9.02 -2.99
C ARG A 62 -21.12 -10.04 -3.30
N LEU A 63 -20.65 -10.80 -2.31
CA LEU A 63 -19.52 -11.72 -2.47
C LEU A 63 -20.01 -13.13 -2.80
N PHE A 64 -19.45 -13.72 -3.87
CA PHE A 64 -19.72 -15.11 -4.24
C PHE A 64 -18.44 -15.86 -4.61
N ILE A 65 -18.43 -17.16 -4.35
CA ILE A 65 -17.41 -18.11 -4.78
C ILE A 65 -18.11 -19.16 -5.65
N PRO A 66 -17.72 -19.33 -6.93
CA PRO A 66 -18.27 -20.40 -7.76
C PRO A 66 -18.14 -21.76 -7.06
N GLY A 67 -19.20 -22.56 -7.08
CA GLY A 67 -19.22 -23.88 -6.45
C GLY A 67 -18.14 -24.80 -7.03
N TRP A 68 -17.83 -24.67 -8.32
CA TRP A 68 -16.73 -25.41 -8.93
C TRP A 68 -15.37 -25.00 -8.34
N ALA A 69 -15.14 -23.69 -8.16
CA ALA A 69 -13.92 -23.19 -7.53
C ALA A 69 -13.75 -23.69 -6.09
N ALA A 70 -14.85 -23.71 -5.32
CA ALA A 70 -14.85 -24.31 -3.98
C ALA A 70 -14.56 -25.82 -4.01
N SER A 71 -15.07 -26.55 -5.01
CA SER A 71 -14.82 -27.98 -5.21
C SER A 71 -13.36 -28.29 -5.53
N GLU A 72 -12.72 -27.47 -6.38
CA GLU A 72 -11.29 -27.59 -6.69
C GLU A 72 -10.43 -27.46 -5.42
N TYR A 73 -10.75 -26.45 -4.60
CA TYR A 73 -10.12 -26.26 -3.30
C TYR A 73 -10.39 -27.45 -2.36
N LEU A 74 -11.64 -27.94 -2.29
CA LEU A 74 -12.01 -29.11 -1.48
C LEU A 74 -11.20 -30.36 -1.85
N SER A 75 -10.87 -30.57 -3.14
CA SER A 75 -10.04 -31.71 -3.55
C SER A 75 -8.68 -31.73 -2.85
N ARG A 76 -8.12 -30.55 -2.54
CA ARG A 76 -6.84 -30.37 -1.86
C ARG A 76 -6.96 -30.59 -0.36
N VAL A 77 -8.09 -30.18 0.23
CA VAL A 77 -8.47 -30.50 1.61
C VAL A 77 -8.60 -32.03 1.76
N ALA A 78 -9.42 -32.66 0.91
CA ALA A 78 -9.70 -34.10 0.96
C ALA A 78 -8.45 -34.97 0.73
N SER A 79 -7.54 -34.53 -0.14
CA SER A 79 -6.26 -35.21 -0.38
C SER A 79 -5.20 -34.94 0.69
N LYS A 80 -5.51 -34.16 1.73
CA LYS A 80 -4.57 -33.74 2.80
C LYS A 80 -3.31 -33.06 2.25
N ARG A 81 -3.49 -32.22 1.24
CA ARG A 81 -2.40 -31.53 0.52
C ARG A 81 -2.41 -30.02 0.73
N LEU A 82 -3.06 -29.50 1.78
CA LEU A 82 -3.08 -28.07 2.06
C LEU A 82 -1.69 -27.48 2.30
N ASP A 83 -0.77 -28.26 2.86
CA ASP A 83 0.63 -27.85 3.03
C ASP A 83 1.35 -27.59 1.69
N SER A 84 0.79 -28.01 0.56
CA SER A 84 1.34 -27.66 -0.76
C SER A 84 1.15 -26.18 -1.12
N TYR A 85 0.28 -25.45 -0.40
CA TYR A 85 0.06 -24.03 -0.58
C TYR A 85 1.00 -23.15 0.29
N THR A 86 1.65 -23.73 1.29
CA THR A 86 2.56 -22.99 2.19
C THR A 86 3.99 -22.99 1.66
N PRO A 87 4.82 -21.99 2.00
CA PRO A 87 6.24 -21.97 1.63
C PRO A 87 6.96 -23.21 2.16
N GLN A 88 7.71 -23.91 1.30
CA GLN A 88 8.38 -25.16 1.69
C GLN A 88 9.79 -24.91 2.23
N ASN A 89 10.13 -25.61 3.31
CA ASN A 89 11.48 -25.64 3.93
C ASN A 89 12.64 -26.02 2.98
N LYS A 90 12.34 -26.53 1.78
CA LYS A 90 13.36 -26.96 0.82
C LYS A 90 14.22 -25.81 0.31
N GLU A 91 13.64 -24.64 0.11
CA GLU A 91 14.34 -23.47 -0.41
C GLU A 91 15.42 -22.97 0.56
N VAL A 92 15.11 -22.96 1.86
CA VAL A 92 16.06 -22.57 2.92
C VAL A 92 17.27 -23.52 2.96
N ASN A 93 17.03 -24.83 2.90
CA ASN A 93 18.11 -25.82 2.89
C ASN A 93 18.96 -25.70 1.62
N GLN A 94 18.34 -25.41 0.48
CA GLN A 94 19.05 -25.19 -0.78
C GLN A 94 19.91 -23.92 -0.73
N ALA A 95 19.38 -22.80 -0.23
CA ALA A 95 20.12 -21.57 -0.03
C ALA A 95 21.33 -21.78 0.89
N LYS A 96 21.14 -22.49 2.01
CA LYS A 96 22.23 -22.82 2.92
C LYS A 96 23.34 -23.62 2.24
N LYS A 97 22.97 -24.65 1.46
CA LYS A 97 23.93 -25.46 0.70
C LYS A 97 24.71 -24.64 -0.34
N ILE A 98 24.06 -23.67 -0.99
CA ILE A 98 24.72 -22.77 -1.93
C ILE A 98 25.74 -21.90 -1.21
N LEU A 99 25.36 -21.28 -0.08
CA LEU A 99 26.26 -20.45 0.72
C LEU A 99 27.45 -21.24 1.28
N GLU A 100 27.21 -22.46 1.75
CA GLU A 100 28.26 -23.39 2.19
C GLU A 100 29.23 -23.73 1.05
N GLY A 101 28.72 -23.99 -0.16
CA GLY A 101 29.56 -24.23 -1.34
C GLY A 101 30.37 -23.00 -1.77
N LEU A 102 29.80 -21.79 -1.66
CA LEU A 102 30.53 -20.54 -1.91
C LEU A 102 31.65 -20.32 -0.88
N PHE A 103 31.39 -20.63 0.39
CA PHE A 103 32.41 -20.58 1.44
C PHE A 103 33.55 -21.58 1.21
N GLU A 104 33.23 -22.81 0.79
CA GLU A 104 34.25 -23.81 0.41
C GLU A 104 35.09 -23.33 -0.78
N THR A 105 34.44 -22.78 -1.80
CA THR A 105 35.13 -22.19 -2.96
C THR A 105 36.04 -21.03 -2.54
N ALA A 106 35.54 -20.12 -1.72
CA ALA A 106 36.33 -19.00 -1.22
C ALA A 106 37.52 -19.48 -0.38
N SER A 107 37.34 -20.52 0.43
CA SER A 107 38.42 -21.13 1.22
C SER A 107 39.55 -21.72 0.35
N LEU A 108 39.23 -22.15 -0.88
CA LEU A 108 40.19 -22.72 -1.83
C LEU A 108 40.92 -21.66 -2.67
N PHE A 109 40.22 -20.59 -3.09
CA PHE A 109 40.73 -19.67 -4.12
C PHE A 109 41.04 -18.24 -3.64
N VAL A 110 40.54 -17.83 -2.47
CA VAL A 110 40.80 -16.47 -1.94
C VAL A 110 42.14 -16.45 -1.22
N ASP A 111 42.97 -15.47 -1.58
CA ASP A 111 44.26 -15.14 -0.99
C ASP A 111 44.40 -13.62 -0.76
N ASP A 112 45.43 -13.20 -0.03
CA ASP A 112 45.63 -11.77 0.28
C ASP A 112 45.88 -10.92 -0.99
N ALA A 113 46.34 -11.52 -2.09
CA ALA A 113 46.53 -10.80 -3.35
C ALA A 113 45.19 -10.52 -4.04
N SER A 114 44.26 -11.47 -4.01
CA SER A 114 42.91 -11.31 -4.57
C SER A 114 42.04 -10.37 -3.73
N LEU A 115 42.17 -10.37 -2.41
CA LEU A 115 41.49 -9.41 -1.53
C LEU A 115 41.95 -7.96 -1.78
N ARG A 116 43.25 -7.73 -1.97
CA ARG A 116 43.80 -6.40 -2.30
C ARG A 116 43.33 -5.85 -3.64
N ARG A 117 42.97 -6.70 -4.61
CA ARG A 117 42.46 -6.24 -5.92
C ARG A 117 41.07 -5.63 -5.86
N VAL A 118 40.33 -5.90 -4.79
CA VAL A 118 38.96 -5.41 -4.56
C VAL A 118 38.88 -4.51 -3.34
N ASP A 119 40.03 -4.01 -2.86
CA ASP A 119 40.16 -3.14 -1.69
C ASP A 119 39.45 -3.69 -0.43
N TYR A 120 39.45 -5.02 -0.25
CA TYR A 120 38.87 -5.62 0.96
C TYR A 120 39.74 -5.28 2.19
N PRO A 121 39.15 -4.82 3.30
CA PRO A 121 39.90 -4.19 4.40
C PRO A 121 40.73 -5.14 5.27
N SER A 122 40.44 -6.44 5.24
CA SER A 122 41.01 -7.45 6.14
C SER A 122 41.85 -8.50 5.41
N ASP A 123 42.67 -9.26 6.16
CA ASP A 123 43.44 -10.38 5.62
C ASP A 123 42.58 -11.64 5.33
N ARG A 124 43.17 -12.63 4.65
CA ARG A 124 42.48 -13.89 4.32
C ARG A 124 41.87 -14.59 5.54
N THR A 125 42.56 -14.57 6.68
CA THR A 125 42.09 -15.27 7.89
C THR A 125 40.84 -14.61 8.44
N ALA A 126 40.86 -13.29 8.54
CA ALA A 126 39.72 -12.48 8.92
C ALA A 126 38.56 -12.65 7.94
N PHE A 127 38.81 -12.58 6.62
CA PHE A 127 37.78 -12.77 5.59
C PHE A 127 37.06 -14.11 5.71
N ILE A 128 37.80 -15.22 5.84
CA ILE A 128 37.19 -16.55 5.98
C ILE A 128 36.40 -16.66 7.29
N SER A 129 36.92 -16.11 8.38
CA SER A 129 36.21 -16.07 9.67
C SER A 129 34.90 -15.25 9.58
N GLU A 130 34.95 -14.08 8.97
CA GLU A 130 33.80 -13.19 8.76
C GLU A 130 32.75 -13.84 7.86
N PHE A 131 33.16 -14.47 6.76
CA PHE A 131 32.23 -15.17 5.86
C PHE A 131 31.54 -16.33 6.59
N ARG A 132 32.29 -17.12 7.38
CA ARG A 132 31.67 -18.17 8.20
C ARG A 132 30.68 -17.61 9.21
N ALA A 133 31.07 -16.55 9.91
CA ALA A 133 30.21 -15.88 10.89
C ALA A 133 28.94 -15.33 10.23
N ALA A 134 29.03 -14.80 9.00
CA ALA A 134 27.87 -14.33 8.24
C ALA A 134 26.90 -15.48 7.91
N ILE A 135 27.39 -16.64 7.47
CA ILE A 135 26.56 -17.83 7.23
C ILE A 135 25.87 -18.27 8.52
N ASP A 136 26.60 -18.34 9.64
CA ASP A 136 26.06 -18.76 10.93
C ASP A 136 25.04 -17.74 11.47
N ALA A 137 25.26 -16.44 11.24
CA ALA A 137 24.35 -15.36 11.61
C ALA A 137 23.01 -15.39 10.85
N LEU A 138 22.91 -16.12 9.73
CA LEU A 138 21.62 -16.33 9.03
C LEU A 138 20.73 -17.38 9.71
N SER A 139 21.27 -18.20 10.61
CA SER A 139 20.54 -19.30 11.25
C SER A 139 19.31 -18.85 12.07
N PRO A 140 19.38 -17.78 12.91
CA PRO A 140 18.21 -17.30 13.64
C PRO A 140 17.07 -16.83 12.73
N TYR A 141 17.40 -16.18 11.60
CA TYR A 141 16.41 -15.67 10.64
C TYR A 141 15.78 -16.77 9.81
N THR A 142 16.51 -17.85 9.53
CA THR A 142 15.99 -18.99 8.75
C THR A 142 15.23 -20.01 9.60
N ARG A 143 15.44 -20.01 10.93
CA ARG A 143 14.72 -20.90 11.86
C ARG A 143 13.21 -20.70 11.83
N VAL A 144 12.71 -19.50 11.52
CA VAL A 144 11.26 -19.25 11.44
C VAL A 144 10.56 -20.16 10.41
N PHE A 145 11.24 -20.51 9.31
CA PHE A 145 10.69 -21.39 8.28
C PHE A 145 10.61 -22.85 8.73
N SER A 146 11.40 -23.25 9.73
CA SER A 146 11.34 -24.61 10.30
C SER A 146 10.03 -24.90 11.06
N GLN A 147 9.27 -23.86 11.41
CA GLN A 147 7.93 -24.02 11.97
C GLN A 147 6.98 -24.54 10.88
N SER A 148 6.21 -25.57 11.20
CA SER A 148 5.12 -26.00 10.33
C SER A 148 4.06 -24.91 10.30
N PHE A 149 3.82 -24.31 9.14
CA PHE A 149 2.64 -23.50 8.93
C PHE A 149 1.39 -24.34 9.20
N ASP A 150 0.54 -23.91 10.11
CA ASP A 150 -0.70 -24.61 10.43
C ASP A 150 -1.72 -24.36 9.31
N SER A 151 -1.67 -25.23 8.29
CA SER A 151 -2.59 -25.19 7.15
C SER A 151 -4.03 -25.47 7.55
N GLY A 152 -4.24 -26.16 8.69
CA GLY A 152 -5.56 -26.40 9.29
C GLY A 152 -6.15 -25.14 9.89
N PHE A 153 -5.35 -24.34 10.59
CA PHE A 153 -5.78 -23.03 11.11
C PHE A 153 -6.20 -22.08 9.98
N ILE A 154 -5.40 -21.99 8.91
CA ILE A 154 -5.74 -21.15 7.74
C ILE A 154 -7.02 -21.66 7.06
N HIS A 155 -7.16 -22.99 6.92
CA HIS A 155 -8.39 -23.58 6.39
C HIS A 155 -9.61 -23.23 7.24
N GLN A 156 -9.50 -23.31 8.57
CA GLN A 156 -10.57 -22.93 9.49
C GLN A 156 -10.95 -21.45 9.34
N GLN A 157 -9.98 -20.55 9.14
CA GLN A 157 -10.28 -19.15 8.83
C GLN A 157 -11.07 -19.02 7.52
N ILE A 158 -10.62 -19.67 6.44
CA ILE A 158 -11.32 -19.67 5.14
C ILE A 158 -12.75 -20.21 5.28
N GLU A 159 -12.93 -21.34 5.97
CA GLU A 159 -14.24 -21.94 6.21
C GLU A 159 -15.16 -20.95 6.97
N THR A 160 -14.63 -20.32 8.02
CA THR A 160 -15.40 -19.41 8.87
C THR A 160 -15.89 -18.18 8.11
N HIS A 161 -15.02 -17.57 7.30
CA HIS A 161 -15.29 -16.29 6.65
C HIS A 161 -15.96 -16.44 5.28
N LEU A 162 -15.68 -17.51 4.53
CA LEU A 162 -16.03 -17.58 3.10
C LEU A 162 -17.04 -18.67 2.74
N SER A 163 -17.36 -19.63 3.62
CA SER A 163 -18.28 -20.72 3.26
C SER A 163 -19.68 -20.23 2.85
N GLN A 164 -20.16 -19.14 3.44
CA GLN A 164 -21.46 -18.55 3.09
C GLN A 164 -21.47 -17.86 1.72
N ALA A 165 -20.30 -17.56 1.15
CA ALA A 165 -20.18 -16.99 -0.18
C ALA A 165 -20.29 -18.05 -1.29
N ILE A 166 -20.18 -19.34 -0.98
CA ILE A 166 -20.18 -20.41 -1.98
C ILE A 166 -21.56 -20.50 -2.66
N LEU A 167 -21.57 -20.50 -3.99
CA LEU A 167 -22.80 -20.69 -4.76
C LEU A 167 -23.34 -22.11 -4.62
N ASP A 168 -24.65 -22.20 -4.38
CA ASP A 168 -25.40 -23.46 -4.41
C ASP A 168 -25.87 -23.77 -5.84
N SER A 169 -24.90 -23.96 -6.74
CA SER A 169 -25.14 -24.25 -8.17
C SER A 169 -25.35 -25.74 -8.42
N ASP A 170 -26.18 -26.10 -9.41
CA ASP A 170 -26.26 -27.48 -9.91
C ASP A 170 -25.02 -27.83 -10.75
N LEU A 171 -23.92 -28.18 -10.07
CA LEU A 171 -22.65 -28.50 -10.71
C LEU A 171 -22.77 -29.67 -11.70
N ALA A 172 -23.69 -30.61 -11.48
CA ALA A 172 -23.90 -31.72 -12.40
C ALA A 172 -24.49 -31.23 -13.73
N ALA A 173 -25.51 -30.37 -13.69
CA ALA A 173 -26.06 -29.75 -14.88
C ALA A 173 -25.03 -28.90 -15.63
N LEU A 174 -24.22 -28.14 -14.90
CA LEU A 174 -23.15 -27.33 -15.48
C LEU A 174 -22.04 -28.17 -16.12
N CYS A 175 -21.67 -29.31 -15.52
CA CYS A 175 -20.74 -30.25 -16.11
C CYS A 175 -21.26 -30.84 -17.42
N ILE A 176 -22.56 -31.17 -17.49
CA ILE A 176 -23.21 -31.65 -18.72
C ILE A 176 -23.13 -30.57 -19.80
N ARG A 177 -23.50 -29.33 -19.47
CA ARG A 177 -23.41 -28.19 -20.40
C ARG A 177 -21.98 -27.96 -20.87
N ALA A 178 -21.01 -27.93 -19.96
CA ALA A 178 -19.60 -27.74 -20.28
C ALA A 178 -19.07 -28.88 -21.17
N THR A 179 -19.53 -30.11 -20.97
CA THR A 179 -19.15 -31.26 -21.81
C THR A 179 -19.71 -31.12 -23.23
N GLN A 180 -20.93 -30.62 -23.37
CA GLN A 180 -21.59 -30.42 -24.68
C GLN A 180 -20.94 -29.28 -25.47
N GLU A 181 -20.65 -28.14 -24.81
CA GLU A 181 -20.09 -26.96 -25.48
C GLU A 181 -18.56 -27.00 -25.59
N GLY A 182 -17.88 -27.59 -24.60
CA GLY A 182 -16.45 -27.42 -24.37
C GLY A 182 -15.56 -27.89 -25.52
N THR A 183 -15.89 -29.02 -26.16
CA THR A 183 -15.11 -29.55 -27.29
C THR A 183 -15.04 -28.53 -28.44
N GLY A 184 -16.19 -27.98 -28.84
CA GLY A 184 -16.25 -26.97 -29.91
C GLY A 184 -15.60 -25.66 -29.49
N ARG A 185 -15.74 -25.25 -28.22
CA ARG A 185 -15.07 -24.06 -27.69
C ARG A 185 -13.54 -24.21 -27.76
N PHE A 186 -12.99 -25.37 -27.37
CA PHE A 186 -11.54 -25.60 -27.39
C PHE A 186 -10.99 -25.70 -28.80
N GLU A 187 -11.67 -26.41 -29.69
CA GLU A 187 -11.30 -26.51 -31.11
C GLU A 187 -11.19 -25.11 -31.76
N HIS A 188 -12.12 -24.21 -31.45
CA HIS A 188 -12.15 -22.86 -32.01
C HIS A 188 -11.47 -21.80 -31.13
N ARG A 189 -10.78 -22.20 -30.05
CA ARG A 189 -10.15 -21.30 -29.07
C ARG A 189 -11.09 -20.21 -28.56
N LEU A 190 -12.35 -20.58 -28.31
CA LEU A 190 -13.35 -19.71 -27.69
C LEU A 190 -13.17 -19.72 -26.17
N PRO A 191 -13.01 -18.57 -25.53
CA PRO A 191 -12.76 -18.47 -24.09
C PRO A 191 -14.00 -18.82 -23.27
N PRO A 192 -13.84 -19.15 -21.96
CA PRO A 192 -12.56 -19.39 -21.28
C PRO A 192 -12.14 -20.85 -21.32
N GLY A 193 -10.93 -21.15 -20.83
CA GLY A 193 -10.44 -22.51 -20.57
C GLY A 193 -9.78 -23.25 -21.72
N PHE A 194 -9.70 -22.68 -22.93
CA PHE A 194 -9.05 -23.38 -24.06
C PHE A 194 -7.54 -23.58 -23.84
N ARG A 195 -6.91 -22.87 -22.90
CA ARG A 195 -5.52 -23.12 -22.47
C ARG A 195 -5.34 -24.37 -21.64
N ASP A 196 -6.43 -24.90 -21.11
CA ASP A 196 -6.43 -26.07 -20.23
C ASP A 196 -6.83 -27.37 -20.97
N ALA A 197 -6.99 -27.31 -22.30
CA ALA A 197 -7.42 -28.44 -23.13
C ALA A 197 -6.52 -29.69 -23.02
N GLU A 198 -5.22 -29.50 -22.77
CA GLU A 198 -4.24 -30.58 -22.64
C GLU A 198 -4.13 -31.14 -21.21
N LYS A 199 -4.82 -30.55 -20.22
CA LYS A 199 -4.76 -31.05 -18.84
C LYS A 199 -5.47 -32.41 -18.73
N PRO A 200 -4.90 -33.37 -17.97
CA PRO A 200 -5.48 -34.71 -17.82
C PRO A 200 -6.81 -34.70 -17.07
N GLU A 201 -6.98 -33.76 -16.14
CA GLU A 201 -8.17 -33.59 -15.31
C GLU A 201 -8.56 -32.10 -15.27
N ASN A 202 -9.82 -31.82 -14.93
CA ASN A 202 -10.35 -30.47 -14.76
C ASN A 202 -10.18 -29.53 -15.97
N ARG A 203 -10.04 -30.08 -17.19
CA ARG A 203 -9.89 -29.29 -18.43
C ARG A 203 -11.05 -28.33 -18.71
N LEU A 204 -12.25 -28.59 -18.17
CA LEU A 204 -13.45 -27.77 -18.38
C LEU A 204 -13.78 -26.85 -17.17
N GLY A 205 -12.94 -26.81 -16.14
CA GLY A 205 -13.24 -26.12 -14.89
C GLY A 205 -13.53 -24.63 -15.09
N ASP A 206 -12.66 -23.93 -15.82
CA ASP A 206 -12.84 -22.51 -16.18
C ASP A 206 -14.19 -22.23 -16.86
N LEU A 207 -14.65 -23.15 -17.71
CA LEU A 207 -15.93 -23.02 -18.42
C LEU A 207 -17.12 -23.22 -17.46
N ILE A 208 -17.00 -24.12 -16.49
CA ILE A 208 -18.02 -24.33 -15.46
C ILE A 208 -18.12 -23.08 -14.57
N ILE A 209 -16.97 -22.56 -14.10
CA ILE A 209 -16.89 -21.30 -13.34
C ILE A 209 -17.55 -20.16 -14.12
N TRP A 210 -17.26 -20.05 -15.42
CA TRP A 210 -17.87 -19.02 -16.27
C TRP A 210 -19.38 -19.13 -16.34
N PHE A 211 -19.93 -20.34 -16.46
CA PHE A 211 -21.38 -20.53 -16.46
C PHE A 211 -22.04 -20.14 -15.14
N GLU A 212 -21.41 -20.43 -14.00
CA GLU A 212 -21.91 -19.96 -12.69
C GLU A 212 -21.94 -18.44 -12.62
N ILE A 213 -20.88 -17.76 -13.09
CA ILE A 213 -20.83 -16.30 -13.15
C ILE A 213 -21.99 -15.77 -14.01
N LEU A 214 -22.24 -16.36 -15.19
CA LEU A 214 -23.34 -15.94 -16.06
C LEU A 214 -24.71 -16.10 -15.39
N GLU A 215 -24.99 -17.27 -14.80
CA GLU A 215 -26.28 -17.57 -14.19
C GLU A 215 -26.56 -16.70 -12.97
N LYS A 216 -25.57 -16.54 -12.08
CA LYS A 216 -25.69 -15.67 -10.91
C LYS A 216 -25.81 -14.19 -11.30
N SER A 217 -25.06 -13.74 -12.30
CA SER A 217 -25.12 -12.36 -12.77
C SER A 217 -26.44 -12.04 -13.45
N ALA A 218 -26.96 -12.95 -14.29
CA ALA A 218 -28.25 -12.77 -14.96
C ALA A 218 -29.42 -12.69 -13.96
N SER A 219 -29.42 -13.56 -12.95
CA SER A 219 -30.45 -13.56 -11.91
C SER A 219 -30.38 -12.35 -10.97
N SER A 220 -29.22 -11.72 -10.84
CA SER A 220 -28.99 -10.59 -9.93
C SER A 220 -28.91 -9.23 -10.64
N ALA A 221 -29.00 -9.20 -11.97
CA ALA A 221 -28.85 -8.00 -12.79
C ALA A 221 -29.76 -6.80 -12.42
N PRO A 222 -31.02 -6.98 -11.96
CA PRO A 222 -31.86 -5.86 -11.55
C PRO A 222 -31.29 -5.05 -10.38
N ASP A 223 -30.65 -5.73 -9.42
CA ASP A 223 -30.10 -5.11 -8.21
C ASP A 223 -28.61 -4.79 -8.38
N PHE A 224 -27.90 -5.63 -9.15
CA PHE A 224 -26.45 -5.58 -9.32
C PHE A 224 -26.04 -5.59 -10.80
N PRO A 225 -26.10 -4.44 -11.50
CA PRO A 225 -25.74 -4.31 -12.91
C PRO A 225 -24.24 -4.34 -13.18
N LYS A 226 -23.37 -4.53 -12.18
CA LYS A 226 -21.91 -4.55 -12.31
C LYS A 226 -21.34 -5.83 -11.71
N VAL A 227 -20.32 -6.38 -12.35
CA VAL A 227 -19.65 -7.61 -11.92
C VAL A 227 -18.14 -7.43 -11.95
N LEU A 228 -17.49 -7.86 -10.87
CA LEU A 228 -16.04 -7.91 -10.72
C LEU A 228 -15.62 -9.36 -10.42
N PHE A 229 -14.90 -9.98 -11.34
CA PHE A 229 -14.32 -11.30 -11.13
C PHE A 229 -12.85 -11.17 -10.75
N ILE A 230 -12.50 -11.65 -9.56
CA ILE A 230 -11.14 -11.61 -9.02
C ILE A 230 -10.47 -12.97 -9.19
N THR A 231 -9.44 -13.00 -10.02
CA THR A 231 -8.66 -14.21 -10.33
C THR A 231 -7.20 -13.86 -10.57
N ARG A 232 -6.30 -14.79 -10.25
CA ARG A 232 -4.89 -14.75 -10.67
C ARG A 232 -4.64 -15.49 -11.99
N ASP A 233 -5.69 -15.99 -12.65
CA ASP A 233 -5.58 -16.56 -13.99
C ASP A 233 -5.68 -15.45 -15.05
N GLU A 234 -4.52 -14.92 -15.41
CA GLU A 234 -4.41 -13.84 -16.41
C GLU A 234 -4.03 -14.38 -17.80
N LYS A 235 -4.34 -15.64 -18.09
CA LYS A 235 -4.14 -16.22 -19.42
C LYS A 235 -5.01 -15.52 -20.47
N ASN A 236 -4.60 -15.67 -21.74
CA ASN A 236 -5.26 -15.02 -22.86
C ASN A 236 -6.62 -15.62 -23.27
N ASP A 237 -7.13 -16.57 -22.50
CA ASP A 237 -8.50 -17.08 -22.55
C ASP A 237 -9.42 -16.49 -21.49
N TRP A 238 -8.90 -15.63 -20.60
CA TRP A 238 -9.71 -14.81 -19.69
C TRP A 238 -9.59 -13.32 -20.01
N VAL A 239 -8.38 -12.85 -20.25
CA VAL A 239 -8.05 -11.43 -20.42
C VAL A 239 -7.20 -11.18 -21.67
N TYR A 240 -7.10 -9.93 -22.09
CA TYR A 240 -6.12 -9.48 -23.07
C TYR A 240 -5.50 -8.16 -22.62
N ALA A 241 -4.27 -7.91 -23.04
CA ALA A 241 -3.59 -6.64 -22.82
C ALA A 241 -3.60 -5.80 -24.11
N PRO A 242 -4.13 -4.56 -24.09
CA PRO A 242 -3.88 -3.59 -25.16
C PRO A 242 -2.39 -3.36 -25.35
N LYS A 243 -1.95 -3.00 -26.57
CA LYS A 243 -0.51 -2.76 -26.84
C LYS A 243 0.00 -1.49 -26.16
N MET A 244 -0.83 -0.44 -26.16
CA MET A 244 -0.49 0.87 -25.64
C MET A 244 -1.51 1.31 -24.59
N ARG A 245 -1.06 2.08 -23.60
CA ARG A 245 -1.89 2.72 -22.58
C ARG A 245 -1.56 4.21 -22.47
N MET A 246 -2.37 4.94 -21.70
CA MET A 246 -2.02 6.31 -21.36
C MET A 246 -1.10 6.35 -20.14
N GLU A 247 -0.33 7.42 -20.04
CA GLU A 247 0.46 7.76 -18.86
C GLU A 247 0.48 9.26 -18.68
N LEU A 248 0.48 9.71 -17.42
CA LEU A 248 0.64 11.11 -17.09
C LEU A 248 2.13 11.40 -16.95
N VAL A 249 2.69 12.10 -17.93
CA VAL A 249 4.08 12.56 -17.91
C VAL A 249 4.07 14.06 -17.73
N ARG A 250 4.54 14.55 -16.57
CA ARG A 250 4.50 15.98 -16.19
C ARG A 250 3.09 16.59 -16.33
N GLY A 251 2.07 15.85 -15.91
CA GLY A 251 0.67 16.28 -15.99
C GLY A 251 0.03 16.17 -17.39
N ASN A 252 0.80 15.84 -18.43
CA ASN A 252 0.29 15.65 -19.78
C ASN A 252 0.05 14.16 -20.07
N ARG A 253 -1.07 13.87 -20.74
CA ARG A 253 -1.43 12.53 -21.19
C ARG A 253 -0.59 12.14 -22.41
N LYS A 254 0.23 11.10 -22.29
CA LYS A 254 1.03 10.52 -23.38
C LYS A 254 0.69 9.05 -23.58
N VAL A 255 0.82 8.58 -24.82
CA VAL A 255 0.66 7.17 -25.18
C VAL A 255 1.99 6.46 -24.96
N VAL A 256 1.99 5.39 -24.16
CA VAL A 256 3.17 4.59 -23.83
C VAL A 256 2.90 3.10 -24.03
N GLY A 257 3.96 2.28 -24.08
CA GLY A 257 3.82 0.82 -24.13
C GLY A 257 3.14 0.27 -22.88
N ASN A 258 2.33 -0.76 -23.03
CA ASN A 258 1.65 -1.43 -21.92
C ASN A 258 2.45 -2.67 -21.48
N SER A 259 3.49 -2.50 -20.67
CA SER A 259 4.40 -3.61 -20.31
C SER A 259 4.86 -3.64 -18.86
N SER A 260 4.82 -2.53 -18.10
CA SER A 260 5.34 -2.47 -16.73
C SER A 260 4.77 -1.27 -15.95
N PRO A 261 3.72 -1.45 -15.14
CA PRO A 261 2.82 -2.61 -15.10
C PRO A 261 1.89 -2.65 -16.32
N GLU A 262 1.39 -3.85 -16.64
CA GLU A 262 0.50 -4.11 -17.77
C GLU A 262 -0.97 -4.02 -17.33
N ILE A 263 -1.78 -3.24 -18.05
CA ILE A 263 -3.25 -3.24 -17.91
C ILE A 263 -3.80 -4.42 -18.70
N LYS A 264 -4.57 -5.26 -18.02
CA LYS A 264 -5.31 -6.38 -18.62
C LYS A 264 -6.81 -6.12 -18.52
N LEU A 265 -7.52 -6.40 -19.61
CA LEU A 265 -8.98 -6.25 -19.71
C LEU A 265 -9.61 -7.61 -20.00
N ALA A 266 -10.87 -7.79 -19.60
CA ALA A 266 -11.64 -8.99 -19.94
C ALA A 266 -11.66 -9.22 -21.47
N ASP A 267 -11.53 -10.48 -21.89
CA ASP A 267 -11.58 -10.83 -23.31
C ASP A 267 -12.89 -10.32 -23.94
N PRO A 268 -12.85 -9.59 -25.08
CA PRO A 268 -14.06 -9.00 -25.66
C PRO A 268 -15.12 -10.03 -26.06
N ARG A 269 -14.74 -11.29 -26.28
CA ARG A 269 -15.65 -12.41 -26.57
C ARG A 269 -16.43 -12.80 -25.32
N LEU A 270 -15.77 -12.86 -24.16
CA LEU A 270 -16.43 -13.08 -22.87
C LEU A 270 -17.37 -11.92 -22.53
N VAL A 271 -16.94 -10.68 -22.71
CA VAL A 271 -17.81 -9.49 -22.49
C VAL A 271 -19.04 -9.53 -23.39
N THR A 272 -18.89 -10.02 -24.64
CA THR A 272 -20.01 -10.16 -25.58
C THR A 272 -20.97 -11.27 -25.19
N GLU A 273 -20.45 -12.44 -24.77
CA GLU A 273 -21.27 -13.54 -24.26
C GLU A 273 -22.01 -13.13 -22.98
N PHE A 274 -21.31 -12.51 -22.04
CA PHE A 274 -21.87 -11.98 -20.80
C PHE A 274 -23.04 -11.05 -21.08
N ARG A 275 -22.86 -10.05 -21.97
CA ARG A 275 -23.94 -9.14 -22.38
C ARG A 275 -25.16 -9.85 -22.94
N ARG A 276 -24.99 -10.92 -23.72
CA ARG A 276 -26.10 -11.69 -24.27
C ARG A 276 -26.84 -12.47 -23.20
N ALA A 277 -26.14 -12.97 -22.20
CA ALA A 277 -26.72 -13.75 -21.10
C ALA A 277 -27.43 -12.87 -20.06
N THR A 278 -26.85 -11.72 -19.71
CA THR A 278 -27.32 -10.90 -18.58
C THR A 278 -28.09 -9.65 -19.01
N GLY A 279 -27.99 -9.24 -20.28
CA GLY A 279 -28.57 -7.99 -20.79
C GLY A 279 -27.71 -6.74 -20.54
N HIS A 280 -26.58 -6.85 -19.84
CA HIS A 280 -25.65 -5.74 -19.60
C HIS A 280 -24.18 -6.16 -19.79
N ALA A 281 -23.30 -5.23 -20.10
CA ALA A 281 -21.91 -5.54 -20.49
C ALA A 281 -20.88 -5.36 -19.36
N SER A 282 -21.33 -4.98 -18.16
CA SER A 282 -20.44 -4.49 -17.11
C SER A 282 -19.83 -5.62 -16.30
N ILE A 283 -18.94 -6.38 -16.94
CA ILE A 283 -18.07 -7.35 -16.29
C ILE A 283 -16.61 -6.88 -16.39
N THR A 284 -15.92 -6.87 -15.26
CA THR A 284 -14.49 -6.59 -15.15
C THR A 284 -13.80 -7.79 -14.55
N ILE A 285 -12.65 -8.16 -15.10
CA ILE A 285 -11.79 -9.21 -14.56
C ILE A 285 -10.52 -8.52 -14.07
N ALA A 286 -10.14 -8.76 -12.82
CA ALA A 286 -8.97 -8.15 -12.21
C ALA A 286 -8.21 -9.13 -11.34
N SER A 287 -6.90 -8.91 -11.21
CA SER A 287 -6.08 -9.63 -10.26
C SER A 287 -6.25 -9.11 -8.83
N ILE A 288 -5.94 -9.96 -7.84
CA ILE A 288 -5.94 -9.55 -6.44
C ILE A 288 -4.88 -8.48 -6.18
N GLU A 289 -3.77 -8.51 -6.94
CA GLU A 289 -2.73 -7.50 -6.92
C GLU A 289 -3.29 -6.12 -7.27
N THR A 290 -3.99 -6.00 -8.40
CA THR A 290 -4.61 -4.73 -8.85
C THR A 290 -5.71 -4.27 -7.90
N LEU A 291 -6.52 -5.21 -7.40
CA LEU A 291 -7.56 -4.92 -6.42
C LEU A 291 -6.97 -4.32 -5.14
N VAL A 292 -5.96 -4.96 -4.55
CA VAL A 292 -5.37 -4.49 -3.29
C VAL A 292 -4.59 -3.20 -3.48
N GLU A 293 -3.91 -3.00 -4.61
CA GLU A 293 -3.31 -1.69 -4.92
C GLU A 293 -4.38 -0.59 -4.92
N GLY A 294 -5.52 -0.83 -5.55
CA GLY A 294 -6.61 0.13 -5.58
C GLY A 294 -7.21 0.37 -4.20
N MET A 295 -7.45 -0.71 -3.46
CA MET A 295 -8.05 -0.66 -2.13
C MET A 295 -7.16 0.04 -1.11
N SER A 296 -5.86 -0.21 -1.17
CA SER A 296 -4.87 0.41 -0.30
C SER A 296 -4.58 1.86 -0.64
N LYS A 297 -4.82 2.32 -1.88
CA LYS A 297 -4.81 3.76 -2.21
C LYS A 297 -6.05 4.47 -1.70
N ALA A 298 -7.21 3.80 -1.77
CA ALA A 298 -8.46 4.36 -1.29
C ALA A 298 -8.51 4.43 0.24
N ASN A 299 -8.03 3.39 0.93
CA ASN A 299 -8.03 3.28 2.38
C ASN A 299 -6.71 2.66 2.90
N PRO A 300 -5.59 3.41 2.92
CA PRO A 300 -4.27 2.84 3.25
C PRO A 300 -4.19 2.13 4.58
N GLU A 301 -4.85 2.68 5.61
CA GLU A 301 -4.85 2.18 6.98
C GLU A 301 -5.52 0.79 7.10
N LEU A 302 -6.44 0.43 6.20
CA LEU A 302 -7.17 -0.84 6.23
C LEU A 302 -6.45 -1.99 5.50
N PHE A 303 -5.46 -1.67 4.67
CA PHE A 303 -4.81 -2.61 3.75
C PHE A 303 -3.29 -2.59 3.82
N THR A 304 -2.71 -2.07 4.91
CA THR A 304 -1.26 -1.88 5.05
C THR A 304 -0.51 -3.21 4.96
N HIS A 305 -0.95 -4.22 5.72
CA HIS A 305 -0.28 -5.52 5.76
C HIS A 305 -0.49 -6.33 4.48
N LEU A 306 -1.70 -6.30 3.93
CA LEU A 306 -2.06 -7.00 2.71
C LEU A 306 -1.34 -6.40 1.49
N ALA A 307 -1.26 -5.07 1.39
CA ALA A 307 -0.51 -4.38 0.34
C ALA A 307 1.00 -4.70 0.39
N ALA A 308 1.59 -4.74 1.59
CA ALA A 308 2.99 -5.11 1.77
C ALA A 308 3.26 -6.56 1.31
N ALA A 309 2.39 -7.51 1.70
CA ALA A 309 2.53 -8.91 1.33
C ALA A 309 2.39 -9.14 -0.19
N ILE A 310 1.49 -8.39 -0.84
CA ILE A 310 1.28 -8.48 -2.30
C ILE A 310 2.47 -7.97 -3.10
N GLN A 311 3.08 -6.86 -2.71
CA GLN A 311 4.25 -6.31 -3.39
C GLN A 311 5.45 -7.25 -3.39
N ILE A 312 5.68 -7.96 -2.29
CA ILE A 312 6.73 -9.00 -2.21
C ILE A 312 6.49 -10.11 -3.27
N ASN A 313 5.24 -10.52 -3.44
CA ASN A 313 4.87 -11.54 -4.44
C ASN A 313 4.94 -11.00 -5.88
N ILE A 314 4.69 -9.70 -6.10
CA ILE A 314 4.94 -9.03 -7.38
C ILE A 314 6.44 -9.05 -7.71
N GLU A 315 7.31 -8.67 -6.76
CA GLU A 315 8.77 -8.69 -6.95
C GLU A 315 9.30 -10.10 -7.29
N GLN A 316 8.77 -11.15 -6.65
CA GLN A 316 9.17 -12.54 -6.90
C GLN A 316 8.75 -13.07 -8.28
N SER A 317 7.73 -12.49 -8.89
CA SER A 317 7.20 -12.90 -10.20
C SER A 317 7.69 -12.03 -11.35
N ALA A 318 8.43 -10.95 -11.06
CA ALA A 318 9.01 -10.09 -12.08
C ALA A 318 10.09 -10.84 -12.89
N PRO A 319 10.13 -10.68 -14.22
CA PRO A 319 11.22 -11.17 -15.04
C PRO A 319 12.55 -10.59 -14.56
N ILE A 320 13.61 -11.41 -14.48
CA ILE A 320 14.96 -10.91 -14.22
C ILE A 320 15.34 -10.02 -15.42
N PRO A 321 15.64 -8.72 -15.22
CA PRO A 321 16.00 -7.85 -16.34
C PRO A 321 17.26 -8.39 -17.02
N SER A 322 17.22 -8.46 -18.35
CA SER A 322 18.38 -8.85 -19.16
C SER A 322 19.35 -7.66 -19.21
N PRO A 323 20.67 -7.85 -19.26
CA PRO A 323 21.63 -6.75 -19.37
C PRO A 323 21.37 -5.82 -20.56
N GLU A 324 20.69 -6.31 -21.60
CA GLU A 324 20.36 -5.57 -22.83
C GLU A 324 19.23 -4.54 -22.64
N ASP A 325 18.44 -4.62 -21.56
CA ASP A 325 17.32 -3.71 -21.29
C ASP A 325 17.75 -2.39 -20.64
N GLN A 326 19.04 -2.23 -20.29
CA GLN A 326 19.57 -1.03 -19.63
C GLN A 326 20.12 0.04 -20.59
N ASP A 327 20.27 -0.29 -21.89
CA ASP A 327 20.96 0.57 -22.86
C ASP A 327 20.05 1.17 -23.96
N GLN A 328 18.72 0.95 -23.93
CA GLN A 328 17.82 1.44 -25.00
C GLN A 328 17.19 2.83 -24.78
N ASP A 329 17.53 3.52 -23.70
CA ASP A 329 17.04 4.88 -23.39
C ASP A 329 18.05 6.00 -23.76
N GLN A 330 18.91 5.79 -24.77
CA GLN A 330 19.80 6.82 -25.29
C GLN A 330 19.42 7.24 -26.73
N ASP A 331 19.06 8.52 -26.82
CA ASP A 331 19.26 9.45 -27.94
C ASP A 331 18.73 9.09 -29.34
N GLN A 332 17.57 9.68 -29.66
CA GLN A 332 17.30 10.16 -31.02
C GLN A 332 16.63 11.54 -30.99
N ASP A 333 17.42 12.58 -30.77
CA ASP A 333 17.14 13.91 -31.31
C ASP A 333 18.27 14.27 -32.26
N GLN A 334 17.99 14.21 -33.57
CA GLN A 334 18.84 14.79 -34.61
C GLN A 334 18.34 16.20 -34.92
N ASP A 335 19.26 17.15 -34.73
CA ASP A 335 19.38 18.49 -35.32
C ASP A 335 18.25 18.98 -36.25
N GLN A 336 17.78 20.22 -35.99
CA GLN A 336 18.16 21.35 -36.85
C GLN A 336 17.80 22.74 -36.30
N ASP A 337 18.84 23.57 -36.37
CA ASP A 337 18.87 25.01 -36.64
C ASP A 337 19.09 26.03 -35.51
N GLN A 338 20.10 26.83 -35.81
CA GLN A 338 20.93 27.69 -35.00
C GLN A 338 20.67 29.18 -35.33
N VAL A 339 20.68 30.02 -34.28
CA VAL A 339 21.36 31.35 -34.20
C VAL A 339 20.62 32.56 -34.82
N PRO A 340 20.81 33.85 -34.38
CA PRO A 340 21.59 34.40 -33.24
C PRO A 340 20.87 35.41 -32.30
N LEU A 341 21.55 35.64 -31.17
CA LEU A 341 21.56 36.81 -30.29
C LEU A 341 21.60 38.19 -30.97
N VAL A 342 21.01 39.19 -30.29
CA VAL A 342 21.46 40.59 -30.36
C VAL A 342 21.58 41.14 -28.94
N ASN A 343 22.69 41.84 -28.72
CA ASN A 343 23.16 42.40 -27.46
C ASN A 343 23.20 43.94 -27.55
N VAL A 344 23.34 44.58 -26.38
CA VAL A 344 23.77 45.97 -26.05
C VAL A 344 22.80 47.16 -26.25
N PRO A 345 22.92 48.33 -25.55
CA PRO A 345 23.59 48.69 -24.28
C PRO A 345 22.78 49.53 -23.25
N GLU A 346 23.16 49.34 -21.99
CA GLU A 346 23.48 50.28 -20.89
C GLU A 346 23.40 51.81 -21.12
N ILE A 347 22.77 52.53 -20.17
CA ILE A 347 23.15 53.91 -19.78
C ILE A 347 23.10 54.03 -18.25
N ALA A 348 24.23 54.41 -17.67
CA ALA A 348 24.43 54.77 -16.28
C ALA A 348 24.03 56.24 -16.00
N ALA A 349 23.58 56.52 -14.78
CA ALA A 349 23.70 57.84 -14.17
C ALA A 349 23.85 57.73 -12.64
N VAL A 350 24.69 58.61 -12.12
CA VAL A 350 25.44 58.60 -10.85
C VAL A 350 24.64 59.21 -9.68
N GLU A 351 24.91 58.64 -8.51
CA GLU A 351 24.86 59.11 -7.10
C GLU A 351 24.02 60.33 -6.68
N ASP A 352 23.32 60.16 -5.55
CA ASP A 352 23.40 61.12 -4.44
C ASP A 352 23.28 60.36 -3.10
N VAL A 353 24.24 60.60 -2.20
CA VAL A 353 24.23 60.16 -0.79
C VAL A 353 23.78 61.35 0.06
N PRO A 354 22.92 61.14 1.08
CA PRO A 354 23.30 61.66 2.38
C PRO A 354 22.97 60.74 3.58
N ILE A 355 24.02 60.58 4.40
CA ILE A 355 24.07 60.75 5.86
C ILE A 355 23.30 59.76 6.74
N ALA A 356 24.11 59.04 7.51
CA ALA A 356 23.75 58.15 8.61
C ALA A 356 22.91 58.83 9.71
N ALA A 357 21.84 58.15 10.12
CA ALA A 357 21.22 58.28 11.43
C ALA A 357 21.44 56.98 12.21
N ALA A 358 21.85 57.11 13.47
CA ALA A 358 22.12 56.02 14.40
C ALA A 358 20.84 55.23 14.75
N PRO A 359 20.96 53.95 15.15
CA PRO A 359 19.82 53.04 15.26
C PRO A 359 18.98 53.36 16.49
N GLU A 360 17.68 53.54 16.28
CA GLU A 360 16.66 53.33 17.30
C GLU A 360 16.51 51.81 17.53
N PRO A 361 16.17 51.36 18.75
CA PRO A 361 16.20 49.95 19.08
C PRO A 361 15.09 49.21 18.33
N GLU A 362 15.48 48.39 17.36
CA GLU A 362 14.58 47.43 16.71
C GLU A 362 14.02 46.48 17.78
N LEU A 363 12.69 46.52 17.89
CA LEU A 363 11.90 45.46 18.48
C LEU A 363 12.20 44.19 17.69
N ALA A 364 12.73 43.16 18.34
CA ALA A 364 13.09 41.89 17.73
C ALA A 364 11.94 41.32 16.87
N GLU A 365 12.18 41.17 15.57
CA GLU A 365 11.26 40.45 14.67
C GLU A 365 11.23 38.96 15.02
N PRO A 366 10.08 38.27 14.88
CA PRO A 366 9.95 36.87 15.24
C PRO A 366 10.76 35.96 14.27
N ASN A 367 11.55 35.05 14.85
CA ASN A 367 12.34 33.98 14.22
C ASN A 367 11.89 33.57 12.79
N VAL A 368 12.61 34.03 11.77
CA VAL A 368 12.56 33.47 10.41
C VAL A 368 13.34 32.14 10.42
N PRO A 369 12.80 31.03 9.88
CA PRO A 369 13.51 29.75 9.86
C PRO A 369 14.71 29.82 8.91
N ARG A 370 15.80 29.12 9.24
CA ARG A 370 16.99 29.02 8.37
C ARG A 370 16.69 28.31 7.04
N LEU A 371 15.77 27.35 7.05
CA LEU A 371 15.38 26.61 5.84
C LEU A 371 14.31 27.41 5.10
N GLU A 372 14.62 27.80 3.87
CA GLU A 372 13.70 28.49 2.97
C GLU A 372 13.61 27.74 1.64
N TYR A 373 12.42 27.74 1.05
CA TYR A 373 12.13 27.00 -0.19
C TYR A 373 11.33 27.85 -1.16
N GLU A 374 11.49 27.57 -2.44
CA GLU A 374 10.70 28.19 -3.49
C GLU A 374 9.21 27.85 -3.31
N GLN A 375 8.34 28.77 -3.70
CA GLN A 375 6.89 28.58 -3.59
C GLN A 375 6.40 27.32 -4.34
N ALA A 376 7.02 26.99 -5.47
CA ALA A 376 6.72 25.78 -6.24
C ALA A 376 7.11 24.48 -5.51
N ALA A 377 8.07 24.52 -4.57
CA ALA A 377 8.43 23.38 -3.74
C ALA A 377 7.42 23.18 -2.58
N LEU A 378 6.97 24.28 -1.96
CA LEU A 378 5.90 24.27 -0.96
C LEU A 378 4.56 23.84 -1.59
N ARG A 379 4.31 24.24 -2.84
CA ARG A 379 3.18 23.80 -3.68
C ARG A 379 3.63 22.76 -4.69
N ASP A 380 4.10 21.60 -4.25
CA ASP A 380 4.76 20.63 -5.11
C ASP A 380 3.94 20.14 -6.33
N ARG A 381 2.63 20.41 -6.39
CA ARG A 381 1.85 20.28 -7.62
C ARG A 381 2.40 21.15 -8.78
N GLU A 382 2.97 22.30 -8.45
CA GLU A 382 3.55 23.30 -9.36
C GLU A 382 5.04 23.02 -9.63
N TYR A 383 5.69 22.13 -8.87
CA TYR A 383 7.11 21.81 -9.03
C TYR A 383 7.36 21.14 -10.40
N GLN A 384 7.99 21.89 -11.30
CA GLN A 384 8.44 21.44 -12.62
C GLN A 384 9.85 21.97 -12.87
N VAL A 385 10.68 21.17 -13.56
CA VAL A 385 12.06 21.53 -13.91
C VAL A 385 12.25 21.35 -15.40
N ASP A 386 12.76 22.39 -16.06
CA ASP A 386 12.94 22.43 -17.52
C ASP A 386 14.04 21.46 -17.97
N SER A 387 15.15 21.40 -17.23
CA SER A 387 16.26 20.45 -17.43
C SER A 387 16.37 19.52 -16.22
N PRO A 388 15.66 18.37 -16.22
CA PRO A 388 15.56 17.51 -15.04
C PRO A 388 16.90 16.85 -14.73
N ALA A 389 17.39 17.04 -13.50
CA ALA A 389 18.51 16.29 -12.97
C ALA A 389 18.07 14.87 -12.53
N ALA A 390 19.01 14.06 -12.05
CA ALA A 390 18.72 12.71 -11.56
C ALA A 390 17.65 12.71 -10.44
N ILE A 391 17.72 13.69 -9.54
CA ILE A 391 16.74 13.88 -8.46
C ILE A 391 15.33 14.17 -8.99
N ASP A 392 15.20 14.96 -10.05
CA ASP A 392 13.89 15.33 -10.62
C ASP A 392 13.22 14.14 -11.29
N LYS A 393 14.00 13.23 -11.89
CA LYS A 393 13.49 11.96 -12.40
C LYS A 393 12.94 11.09 -11.26
N ILE A 394 13.68 10.98 -10.15
CA ILE A 394 13.21 10.24 -8.96
C ILE A 394 11.93 10.88 -8.41
N ILE A 395 11.86 12.21 -8.27
CA ILE A 395 10.66 12.91 -7.82
C ILE A 395 9.48 12.64 -8.75
N CYS A 396 9.69 12.71 -10.07
CA CYS A 396 8.66 12.44 -11.06
C CYS A 396 8.12 11.00 -10.94
N ASP A 397 9.02 10.03 -10.79
CA ASP A 397 8.66 8.61 -10.62
C ASP A 397 7.90 8.39 -9.30
N LEU A 398 8.28 9.07 -8.21
CA LEU A 398 7.57 8.99 -6.93
C LEU A 398 6.15 9.60 -7.00
N LYS A 399 5.96 10.66 -7.80
CA LYS A 399 4.65 11.29 -8.05
C LYS A 399 3.69 10.43 -8.87
N SER A 400 4.14 9.31 -9.44
CA SER A 400 3.32 8.42 -10.27
C SER A 400 2.16 7.74 -9.53
N LEU A 401 2.23 7.67 -8.19
CA LEU A 401 1.30 6.91 -7.34
C LEU A 401 1.24 5.42 -7.69
N ASN A 402 2.27 4.88 -8.34
CA ASN A 402 2.31 3.52 -8.86
C ASN A 402 3.44 2.74 -8.20
N TRP A 403 3.15 1.65 -7.48
CA TRP A 403 4.16 0.88 -6.75
C TRP A 403 5.31 0.39 -7.64
N TYR A 404 4.99 0.00 -8.89
CA TYR A 404 5.95 -0.50 -9.87
C TYR A 404 6.96 0.57 -10.32
N THR A 405 6.60 1.85 -10.20
CA THR A 405 7.46 2.99 -10.53
C THR A 405 8.09 3.58 -9.26
N GLN A 406 7.35 3.67 -8.17
CA GLN A 406 7.78 4.23 -6.90
C GLN A 406 8.86 3.39 -6.21
N ASN A 407 8.70 2.07 -6.14
CA ASN A 407 9.67 1.20 -5.43
C ASN A 407 11.08 1.25 -6.06
N PRO A 408 11.23 1.17 -7.40
CA PRO A 408 12.52 1.42 -8.03
C PRO A 408 13.07 2.84 -7.80
N ALA A 409 12.21 3.86 -7.80
CA ALA A 409 12.63 5.24 -7.56
C ALA A 409 13.22 5.44 -6.16
N ILE A 410 12.60 4.86 -5.12
CA ILE A 410 13.16 4.86 -3.76
C ILE A 410 14.54 4.18 -3.73
N THR A 411 14.69 3.06 -4.43
CA THR A 411 15.97 2.34 -4.49
C THR A 411 17.06 3.19 -5.14
N LYS A 412 16.73 3.96 -6.20
CA LYS A 412 17.67 4.86 -6.89
C LYS A 412 18.16 6.03 -6.01
N ILE A 413 17.49 6.36 -4.90
CA ILE A 413 17.95 7.44 -4.01
C ILE A 413 19.39 7.18 -3.52
N SER A 414 19.80 5.92 -3.35
CA SER A 414 21.16 5.61 -2.92
C SER A 414 22.25 6.07 -3.89
N THR A 415 21.93 6.27 -5.17
CA THR A 415 22.90 6.68 -6.18
C THR A 415 23.17 8.18 -6.20
N ILE A 416 22.30 8.98 -5.55
CA ILE A 416 22.36 10.45 -5.60
C ILE A 416 22.72 11.10 -4.26
N ARG A 417 22.99 10.30 -3.21
CA ARG A 417 23.13 10.81 -1.83
C ARG A 417 24.28 11.79 -1.62
N HIS A 418 25.30 11.69 -2.47
CA HIS A 418 26.51 12.51 -2.42
C HIS A 418 26.55 13.57 -3.54
N ASP A 419 25.46 13.69 -4.30
CA ASP A 419 25.34 14.69 -5.36
C ASP A 419 24.80 16.01 -4.79
N GLU A 420 25.14 17.12 -5.44
CA GLU A 420 24.67 18.45 -5.07
C GLU A 420 23.44 18.83 -5.91
N PHE A 421 22.33 19.14 -5.22
CA PHE A 421 21.10 19.65 -5.83
C PHE A 421 20.54 20.81 -5.00
N PRO A 422 19.66 21.65 -5.58
CA PRO A 422 18.99 22.72 -4.83
C PRO A 422 18.24 22.18 -3.59
N SER A 423 18.24 22.95 -2.50
CA SER A 423 17.53 22.63 -1.26
C SER A 423 16.04 22.32 -1.49
N SER A 424 15.40 23.06 -2.40
CA SER A 424 14.02 22.83 -2.84
C SER A 424 13.81 21.43 -3.43
N SER A 425 14.78 20.88 -4.19
CA SER A 425 14.68 19.54 -4.77
C SER A 425 14.75 18.46 -3.70
N TRP A 426 15.66 18.59 -2.72
CA TRP A 426 15.73 17.68 -1.58
C TRP A 426 14.48 17.72 -0.72
N PHE A 427 13.93 18.92 -0.49
CA PHE A 427 12.66 19.08 0.21
C PHE A 427 11.50 18.40 -0.51
N VAL A 428 11.36 18.60 -1.83
CA VAL A 428 10.31 17.95 -2.62
C VAL A 428 10.51 16.43 -2.67
N LEU A 429 11.75 15.93 -2.73
CA LEU A 429 12.04 14.51 -2.61
C LEU A 429 11.55 13.97 -1.27
N GLY A 430 11.85 14.66 -0.15
CA GLY A 430 11.37 14.30 1.18
C GLY A 430 9.85 14.17 1.26
N ARG A 431 9.12 15.16 0.71
CA ARG A 431 7.66 15.12 0.60
C ARG A 431 7.18 13.87 -0.14
N ASN A 432 7.80 13.56 -1.28
CA ASN A 432 7.37 12.46 -2.14
C ASN A 432 7.74 11.06 -1.59
N ILE A 433 8.83 10.93 -0.83
CA ILE A 433 9.13 9.69 -0.08
C ILE A 433 8.03 9.42 0.95
N TYR A 434 7.65 10.44 1.75
CA TYR A 434 6.60 10.31 2.74
C TYR A 434 5.25 9.99 2.10
N GLN A 435 4.94 10.68 0.99
CA GLN A 435 3.75 10.47 0.20
C GLN A 435 3.64 9.01 -0.27
N ALA A 436 4.72 8.46 -0.83
CA ALA A 436 4.78 7.10 -1.33
C ALA A 436 4.64 6.07 -0.20
N ALA A 437 5.27 6.30 0.96
CA ALA A 437 5.14 5.42 2.13
C ALA A 437 3.69 5.32 2.59
N CYS A 438 2.99 6.45 2.72
CA CYS A 438 1.56 6.48 3.05
C CYS A 438 0.66 5.89 1.97
N GLY A 439 1.14 5.80 0.72
CA GLY A 439 0.50 5.06 -0.38
C GLY A 439 0.84 3.57 -0.37
N ASN A 440 1.42 3.06 0.72
CA ASN A 440 1.88 1.69 0.89
C ASN A 440 2.97 1.24 -0.11
N SER A 441 3.76 2.14 -0.70
CA SER A 441 4.95 1.75 -1.48
C SER A 441 5.97 1.06 -0.57
N GLN A 442 6.22 -0.23 -0.77
CA GLN A 442 7.03 -1.05 0.14
C GLN A 442 8.41 -0.47 0.41
N LYS A 443 9.14 -0.02 -0.62
CA LYS A 443 10.49 0.54 -0.42
C LYS A 443 10.44 1.87 0.33
N ALA A 444 9.41 2.68 0.12
CA ALA A 444 9.21 3.90 0.89
C ALA A 444 8.85 3.58 2.36
N MET A 445 8.02 2.57 2.62
CA MET A 445 7.74 2.09 3.98
C MET A 445 9.02 1.61 4.69
N GLU A 446 9.86 0.82 4.01
CA GLU A 446 11.17 0.38 4.51
C GLU A 446 12.10 1.57 4.81
N PHE A 447 12.07 2.60 3.96
CA PHE A 447 12.80 3.85 4.18
C PHE A 447 12.33 4.52 5.49
N MET A 448 11.02 4.65 5.70
CA MET A 448 10.44 5.28 6.90
C MET A 448 10.73 4.49 8.19
N VAL A 449 10.65 3.17 8.15
CA VAL A 449 10.98 2.31 9.31
C VAL A 449 12.44 2.52 9.73
N ARG A 450 13.34 2.73 8.77
CA ARG A 450 14.78 2.96 8.99
C ARG A 450 15.17 4.43 8.93
N LEU A 451 14.23 5.36 9.09
CA LEU A 451 14.40 6.78 8.78
C LEU A 451 15.70 7.37 9.34
N GLU A 452 15.97 7.17 10.63
CA GLU A 452 17.17 7.71 11.28
C GLU A 452 18.47 7.19 10.65
N ALA A 453 18.54 5.89 10.38
CA ALA A 453 19.68 5.30 9.70
C ALA A 453 19.78 5.74 8.22
N GLN A 454 18.65 6.05 7.58
CA GLN A 454 18.64 6.59 6.22
C GLN A 454 19.14 8.03 6.17
N LEU A 455 18.67 8.90 7.06
CA LEU A 455 19.09 10.30 7.11
C LEU A 455 20.60 10.43 7.39
N LYS A 456 21.16 9.57 8.24
CA LYS A 456 22.61 9.50 8.53
C LYS A 456 23.48 9.11 7.32
N GLN A 457 22.89 8.67 6.21
CA GLN A 457 23.61 8.36 4.97
C GLN A 457 23.72 9.57 4.02
N PHE A 458 23.11 10.71 4.35
CA PHE A 458 23.21 11.96 3.61
C PHE A 458 24.13 12.95 4.32
N GLU A 459 24.59 13.97 3.59
CA GLU A 459 25.21 15.13 4.23
C GLU A 459 24.25 15.79 5.24
N PRO A 460 24.74 16.29 6.40
CA PRO A 460 23.88 16.78 7.48
C PRO A 460 22.87 17.86 7.05
N ASP A 461 23.29 18.79 6.18
CA ASP A 461 22.42 19.87 5.67
C ASP A 461 21.33 19.30 4.72
N THR A 462 21.69 18.37 3.85
CA THR A 462 20.74 17.65 2.98
C THR A 462 19.70 16.86 3.77
N ALA A 463 20.11 16.23 4.88
CA ALA A 463 19.21 15.50 5.76
C ALA A 463 18.14 16.41 6.39
N GLN A 464 18.48 17.66 6.73
CA GLN A 464 17.51 18.66 7.20
C GLN A 464 16.43 18.92 6.15
N HIS A 465 16.81 19.14 4.89
CA HIS A 465 15.85 19.42 3.82
C HIS A 465 14.91 18.24 3.54
N LEU A 466 15.43 17.02 3.52
CA LEU A 466 14.62 15.80 3.39
C LEU A 466 13.61 15.68 4.53
N LEU A 467 14.06 15.83 5.78
CA LEU A 467 13.20 15.71 6.95
C LEU A 467 12.13 16.83 6.99
N ALA A 468 12.52 18.07 6.69
CA ALA A 468 11.60 19.20 6.57
C ALA A 468 10.52 18.95 5.51
N GLY A 469 10.89 18.37 4.37
CA GLY A 469 9.95 17.94 3.33
C GLY A 469 8.96 16.89 3.85
N MET A 470 9.45 15.83 4.49
CA MET A 470 8.59 14.78 5.06
C MET A 470 7.62 15.34 6.10
N LEU A 471 8.09 16.20 7.01
CA LEU A 471 7.25 16.88 8.02
C LEU A 471 6.21 17.78 7.36
N TYR A 472 6.58 18.53 6.32
CA TYR A 472 5.65 19.40 5.61
C TYR A 472 4.53 18.60 4.95
N GLU A 473 4.82 17.44 4.35
CA GLU A 473 3.82 16.58 3.72
C GLU A 473 2.78 16.02 4.72
N VAL A 474 3.15 15.85 6.00
CA VAL A 474 2.21 15.45 7.08
C VAL A 474 1.08 16.47 7.23
N TYR A 475 1.41 17.76 7.25
CA TYR A 475 0.47 18.82 7.64
C TYR A 475 -0.07 19.64 6.47
N PHE A 476 0.63 19.71 5.34
CA PHE A 476 0.26 20.53 4.19
C PHE A 476 0.03 19.68 2.95
N ASN A 477 -0.95 20.07 2.15
CA ASN A 477 -1.30 19.39 0.91
C ASN A 477 -0.43 19.88 -0.28
N SER A 478 -0.65 19.32 -1.47
CA SER A 478 0.14 19.67 -2.67
C SER A 478 -0.06 21.09 -3.21
N ARG A 479 -1.05 21.82 -2.69
CA ARG A 479 -1.27 23.26 -2.95
C ARG A 479 -0.61 24.16 -1.90
N GLY A 480 0.02 23.56 -0.89
CA GLY A 480 0.61 24.26 0.25
C GLY A 480 -0.42 24.69 1.30
N ASP A 481 -1.67 24.21 1.25
CA ASP A 481 -2.68 24.52 2.25
C ASP A 481 -2.59 23.55 3.43
N PHE A 482 -2.86 24.02 4.64
CA PHE A 482 -2.97 23.17 5.83
C PHE A 482 -4.11 22.15 5.64
N ARG A 483 -3.85 20.88 5.98
CA ARG A 483 -4.80 19.78 5.78
C ARG A 483 -5.89 19.79 6.84
N ASP A 484 -7.08 19.35 6.45
CA ASP A 484 -8.15 19.08 7.41
C ASP A 484 -7.85 17.86 8.29
N LYS A 485 -7.30 16.80 7.67
CA LYS A 485 -6.74 15.63 8.37
C LYS A 485 -5.25 15.50 8.05
N ALA A 486 -4.42 15.48 9.09
CA ALA A 486 -2.99 15.23 8.94
C ALA A 486 -2.75 13.84 8.34
N LYS A 487 -1.71 13.73 7.51
CA LYS A 487 -1.31 12.47 6.91
C LYS A 487 -0.38 11.76 7.88
N PHE A 488 -0.93 11.09 8.89
CA PHE A 488 -0.18 10.76 10.12
C PHE A 488 0.42 9.34 10.17
N SER A 489 0.17 8.48 9.18
CA SER A 489 0.49 7.04 9.22
C SER A 489 1.95 6.69 9.55
N TYR A 490 2.92 7.55 9.19
CA TYR A 490 4.34 7.37 9.52
C TYR A 490 4.92 8.54 10.34
N ALA A 491 4.06 9.43 10.84
CA ALA A 491 4.49 10.65 11.52
C ALA A 491 5.15 10.39 12.87
N ASP A 492 4.78 9.31 13.58
CA ASP A 492 5.42 8.88 14.84
C ASP A 492 6.95 8.93 14.78
N LYS A 493 7.53 8.34 13.73
CA LYS A 493 8.97 8.25 13.57
C LYS A 493 9.57 9.62 13.17
N LEU A 494 8.89 10.40 12.34
CA LEU A 494 9.31 11.76 12.00
C LEU A 494 9.38 12.65 13.25
N LEU A 495 8.30 12.64 14.03
CA LEU A 495 8.17 13.43 15.25
C LEU A 495 9.13 12.98 16.34
N SER A 496 9.55 11.71 16.34
CA SER A 496 10.63 11.24 17.22
C SER A 496 12.02 11.64 16.74
N VAL A 497 12.27 11.68 15.43
CA VAL A 497 13.59 12.04 14.88
C VAL A 497 13.84 13.54 14.97
N VAL A 498 12.82 14.35 14.69
CA VAL A 498 12.94 15.82 14.69
C VAL A 498 13.24 16.42 16.07
N THR A 499 13.05 15.68 17.17
CA THR A 499 13.45 16.14 18.51
C THR A 499 14.96 16.06 18.77
N GLN A 500 15.72 15.42 17.90
CA GLN A 500 17.18 15.37 18.04
C GLN A 500 17.78 16.73 17.66
N GLU A 501 18.77 17.18 18.41
CA GLU A 501 19.39 18.52 18.26
C GLU A 501 19.94 18.77 16.85
N GLU A 502 20.45 17.70 16.21
CA GLU A 502 20.95 17.73 14.83
C GLU A 502 19.87 18.09 13.79
N PHE A 503 18.59 18.01 14.12
CA PHE A 503 17.45 18.35 13.23
C PHE A 503 16.70 19.63 13.63
N SER A 504 17.34 20.51 14.41
CA SER A 504 16.73 21.75 14.91
C SER A 504 16.24 22.70 13.81
N ASP A 505 16.93 22.77 12.66
CA ASP A 505 16.50 23.62 11.54
C ASP A 505 15.19 23.11 10.91
N ALA A 506 15.05 21.80 10.70
CA ALA A 506 13.80 21.19 10.25
C ALA A 506 12.65 21.37 11.25
N LEU A 507 12.95 21.29 12.56
CA LEU A 507 11.99 21.55 13.62
C LEU A 507 11.47 22.99 13.58
N ASN A 508 12.38 23.96 13.55
CA ASN A 508 12.06 25.38 13.51
C ASN A 508 11.25 25.72 12.27
N PHE A 509 11.62 25.15 11.12
CA PHE A 509 10.88 25.30 9.87
C PHE A 509 9.42 24.85 10.02
N ILE A 510 9.16 23.62 10.47
CA ILE A 510 7.79 23.12 10.54
C ILE A 510 6.97 23.88 11.60
N GLN A 511 7.56 24.21 12.76
CA GLN A 511 6.89 25.01 13.79
C GLN A 511 6.52 26.40 13.27
N TYR A 512 7.41 27.05 12.51
CA TYR A 512 7.13 28.32 11.87
C TYR A 512 5.91 28.22 10.96
N HIS A 513 5.83 27.21 10.08
CA HIS A 513 4.69 27.04 9.17
C HIS A 513 3.37 26.68 9.90
N LEU A 514 3.44 25.99 11.03
CA LEU A 514 2.26 25.61 11.83
C LEU A 514 1.76 26.71 12.77
N ARG A 515 2.50 27.81 12.97
CA ARG A 515 2.20 28.85 13.98
C ARG A 515 0.81 29.49 13.88
N SER A 516 0.24 29.56 12.67
CA SER A 516 -1.09 30.13 12.42
C SER A 516 -2.22 29.11 12.51
N HIS A 517 -1.92 27.86 12.89
CA HIS A 517 -2.86 26.73 12.95
C HIS A 517 -2.79 25.99 14.29
N THR A 518 -2.21 26.61 15.32
CA THR A 518 -2.01 26.00 16.64
C THR A 518 -3.33 25.69 17.35
N ASP A 519 -4.39 26.43 17.05
CA ASP A 519 -5.77 26.21 17.49
C ASP A 519 -6.36 24.89 16.96
N ARG A 520 -5.85 24.40 15.82
CA ARG A 520 -6.29 23.15 15.19
C ARG A 520 -5.41 21.94 15.52
N LEU A 521 -4.38 22.11 16.36
CA LEU A 521 -3.41 21.06 16.67
C LEU A 521 -3.42 20.72 18.16
N VAL A 522 -3.66 19.44 18.47
CA VAL A 522 -3.59 18.93 19.86
C VAL A 522 -2.13 18.68 20.27
N PHE A 523 -1.23 18.49 19.31
CA PHE A 523 0.19 18.21 19.51
C PHE A 523 1.04 18.98 18.48
N MET A 524 2.10 19.64 18.96
CA MET A 524 3.03 20.39 18.10
C MET A 524 4.33 19.59 17.90
N PRO A 525 4.95 19.59 16.70
CA PRO A 525 6.28 19.03 16.52
C PRO A 525 7.28 19.62 17.53
N GLY A 526 8.07 18.76 18.18
CA GLY A 526 9.00 19.14 19.24
C GLY A 526 8.42 19.14 20.65
N ASP A 527 7.10 18.98 20.80
CA ASP A 527 6.47 18.81 22.11
C ASP A 527 6.93 17.47 22.77
N GLN A 528 7.10 17.50 24.09
CA GLN A 528 7.48 16.35 24.91
C GLN A 528 6.38 15.98 25.91
N THR A 529 5.24 16.69 25.90
CA THR A 529 4.12 16.40 26.79
C THR A 529 3.51 15.02 26.48
N ARG A 530 3.19 14.30 27.55
CA ARG A 530 2.44 13.04 27.47
C ARG A 530 0.96 13.33 27.67
N LYS A 531 0.13 12.68 26.86
CA LYS A 531 -1.33 12.77 26.94
C LYS A 531 -1.90 11.43 27.36
N LEU A 532 -2.97 11.45 28.15
CA LEU A 532 -3.61 10.26 28.72
C LEU A 532 -4.93 9.97 28.01
N ILE A 533 -5.03 8.78 27.42
CA ILE A 533 -6.28 8.18 26.98
C ILE A 533 -6.81 7.30 28.12
N GLN A 534 -7.96 7.65 28.68
CA GLN A 534 -8.63 6.84 29.70
C GLN A 534 -9.88 6.18 29.11
N ILE A 535 -9.95 4.85 29.15
CA ILE A 535 -11.07 4.06 28.63
C ILE A 535 -11.83 3.46 29.80
N ILE A 536 -13.06 3.94 30.00
CA ILE A 536 -13.94 3.45 31.07
C ILE A 536 -14.79 2.32 30.50
N LEU A 537 -14.76 1.16 31.13
CA LEU A 537 -15.40 -0.06 30.67
C LEU A 537 -16.50 -0.51 31.63
N ARG A 538 -17.49 -1.19 31.08
CA ARG A 538 -18.54 -1.89 31.84
C ARG A 538 -18.50 -3.38 31.51
N PRO A 539 -18.53 -4.28 32.51
CA PRO A 539 -18.63 -5.70 32.25
C PRO A 539 -19.97 -6.04 31.57
N LEU A 540 -19.91 -6.91 30.57
CA LEU A 540 -21.08 -7.47 29.90
C LEU A 540 -21.52 -8.76 30.60
N PRO A 541 -22.84 -9.06 30.64
CA PRO A 541 -23.30 -10.33 31.15
C PRO A 541 -22.74 -11.49 30.30
N PRO A 542 -22.42 -12.64 30.93
CA PRO A 542 -21.95 -13.80 30.18
C PRO A 542 -22.97 -14.19 29.12
N PRO A 543 -22.53 -14.66 27.94
CA PRO A 543 -23.43 -15.06 26.87
C PRO A 543 -24.43 -16.10 27.39
N LYS A 544 -25.70 -15.98 27.00
CA LYS A 544 -26.72 -17.00 27.31
C LYS A 544 -26.22 -18.35 26.79
N ALA A 545 -26.42 -19.40 27.57
CA ALA A 545 -25.86 -20.75 27.38
C ALA A 545 -26.25 -21.48 26.06
N GLU A 546 -26.93 -20.81 25.13
CA GLU A 546 -27.27 -21.29 23.79
C GLU A 546 -26.35 -20.76 22.69
N ALA A 547 -25.29 -20.01 23.04
CA ALA A 547 -24.29 -19.59 22.06
C ALA A 547 -23.48 -20.80 21.55
N HIS A 548 -23.54 -21.04 20.23
CA HIS A 548 -22.81 -22.11 19.55
C HIS A 548 -21.30 -22.08 19.88
N PRO A 549 -20.59 -23.23 19.89
CA PRO A 549 -19.16 -23.35 20.26
C PRO A 549 -18.18 -22.53 19.40
N PHE A 550 -18.68 -21.85 18.37
CA PHE A 550 -17.94 -21.09 17.37
C PHE A 550 -17.58 -19.65 17.82
N PHE A 551 -18.26 -19.09 18.83
CA PHE A 551 -17.98 -17.72 19.33
C PHE A 551 -17.07 -17.74 20.57
N LYS A 552 -15.79 -18.10 20.40
CA LYS A 552 -14.82 -18.07 21.52
C LYS A 552 -14.32 -16.67 21.91
N ASN A 553 -14.66 -15.62 21.14
CA ASN A 553 -14.14 -14.25 21.33
C ASN A 553 -15.25 -13.19 21.39
N LEU A 554 -16.36 -13.48 22.09
CA LEU A 554 -17.33 -12.43 22.40
C LEU A 554 -16.73 -11.47 23.43
N PRO A 555 -16.86 -10.14 23.24
CA PRO A 555 -16.38 -9.17 24.21
C PRO A 555 -17.09 -9.37 25.55
N ASP A 556 -16.31 -9.44 26.64
CA ASP A 556 -16.80 -9.51 28.02
C ASP A 556 -16.91 -8.12 28.66
N HIS A 557 -16.45 -7.08 27.98
CA HIS A 557 -16.55 -5.68 28.38
C HIS A 557 -17.08 -4.82 27.23
N GLN A 558 -17.86 -3.80 27.58
CA GLN A 558 -18.32 -2.76 26.69
C GLN A 558 -17.67 -1.43 27.06
N VAL A 559 -17.30 -0.64 26.06
CA VAL A 559 -16.81 0.74 26.24
C VAL A 559 -17.96 1.60 26.76
N ASN A 560 -17.73 2.32 27.86
CA ASN A 560 -18.69 3.26 28.44
C ASN A 560 -18.30 4.72 28.18
N SER A 561 -16.99 5.03 28.13
CA SER A 561 -16.47 6.38 27.83
C SER A 561 -15.00 6.27 27.38
N VAL A 562 -14.55 7.21 26.56
CA VAL A 562 -13.14 7.36 26.15
C VAL A 562 -12.74 8.82 26.33
N LEU A 563 -11.80 9.10 27.22
CA LEU A 563 -11.35 10.45 27.55
C LEU A 563 -9.91 10.68 27.07
N LEU A 564 -9.62 11.85 26.48
CA LEU A 564 -8.25 12.35 26.27
C LEU A 564 -7.99 13.55 27.17
N ASP A 565 -7.06 13.42 28.11
CA ASP A 565 -6.78 14.45 29.12
C ASP A 565 -8.06 14.98 29.82
N GLY A 566 -9.04 14.10 30.03
CA GLY A 566 -10.34 14.42 30.63
C GLY A 566 -11.43 14.89 29.66
N VAL A 567 -11.15 15.05 28.37
CA VAL A 567 -12.13 15.41 27.34
C VAL A 567 -12.76 14.16 26.73
N GLU A 568 -14.09 14.08 26.77
CA GLU A 568 -14.85 12.97 26.17
C GLU A 568 -14.74 12.94 24.64
N LEU A 569 -14.38 11.76 24.12
CA LEU A 569 -14.21 11.47 22.70
C LEU A 569 -15.36 10.65 22.12
N MET A 570 -16.30 10.15 22.93
CA MET A 570 -17.46 9.43 22.39
C MET A 570 -18.63 10.37 22.11
N ARG A 571 -19.33 10.15 20.98
CA ARG A 571 -20.61 10.81 20.67
C ARG A 571 -21.66 9.81 20.23
N ARG A 572 -22.93 10.23 20.24
CA ARG A 572 -24.00 9.48 19.60
C ARG A 572 -23.78 9.48 18.08
N SER A 573 -23.81 8.30 17.47
CA SER A 573 -23.78 8.15 16.02
C SER A 573 -25.00 8.85 15.43
N ALA A 574 -24.78 9.71 14.44
CA ALA A 574 -25.87 10.23 13.63
C ALA A 574 -26.47 9.05 12.83
N GLU A 575 -27.80 8.97 12.74
CA GLU A 575 -28.50 8.04 11.83
C GLU A 575 -28.20 8.46 10.37
N VAL A 576 -26.99 8.19 9.91
CA VAL A 576 -26.57 8.42 8.51
C VAL A 576 -26.43 7.06 7.86
N GLU A 577 -26.91 6.93 6.62
CA GLU A 577 -26.61 5.79 5.76
C GLU A 577 -25.08 5.71 5.58
N MET A 578 -24.43 4.90 6.41
CA MET A 578 -23.01 4.63 6.30
C MET A 578 -22.73 3.69 5.12
N ASP A 579 -21.73 4.03 4.32
CA ASP A 579 -21.18 3.14 3.30
C ASP A 579 -20.53 1.88 3.91
N ASP A 580 -20.30 0.88 3.07
CA ASP A 580 -19.80 -0.44 3.49
C ASP A 580 -18.37 -0.36 4.08
N TRP A 581 -17.56 0.61 3.69
CA TRP A 581 -16.20 0.83 4.21
C TRP A 581 -16.22 1.39 5.63
N SER A 582 -17.12 2.32 5.89
CA SER A 582 -17.36 2.89 7.20
C SER A 582 -17.91 1.83 8.16
N ARG A 583 -18.77 0.93 7.64
CA ARG A 583 -19.26 -0.24 8.40
C ARG A 583 -18.15 -1.25 8.69
N MET A 584 -17.24 -1.51 7.75
CA MET A 584 -16.03 -2.31 8.01
C MET A 584 -15.17 -1.71 9.12
N ALA A 585 -14.87 -0.42 9.03
CA ALA A 585 -14.04 0.27 10.01
C ALA A 585 -14.67 0.26 11.42
N GLN A 586 -16.00 0.36 11.52
CA GLN A 586 -16.72 0.21 12.80
C GLN A 586 -16.79 -1.23 13.31
N ARG A 587 -16.83 -2.23 12.42
CA ARG A 587 -16.89 -3.67 12.77
C ARG A 587 -15.52 -4.30 13.01
N ALA A 588 -14.43 -3.65 12.58
CA ALA A 588 -13.09 -4.02 13.00
C ALA A 588 -13.06 -4.01 14.53
N SER A 589 -12.67 -5.13 15.16
CA SER A 589 -12.79 -5.29 16.61
C SER A 589 -12.22 -4.09 17.38
N VAL A 590 -13.01 -3.48 18.25
CA VAL A 590 -12.54 -2.33 19.03
C VAL A 590 -11.66 -2.87 20.15
N SER A 591 -10.43 -2.39 20.27
CA SER A 591 -9.53 -2.70 21.38
C SER A 591 -8.94 -1.41 21.95
N PRO A 592 -8.42 -1.41 23.19
CA PRO A 592 -7.72 -0.24 23.71
C PRO A 592 -6.62 0.26 22.77
N GLU A 593 -5.85 -0.66 22.19
CA GLU A 593 -4.80 -0.34 21.22
C GLU A 593 -5.34 0.34 19.97
N ARG A 594 -6.44 -0.17 19.38
CA ARG A 594 -7.08 0.45 18.22
C ARG A 594 -7.69 1.82 18.52
N ILE A 595 -8.19 2.02 19.75
CA ILE A 595 -8.62 3.34 20.20
C ILE A 595 -7.43 4.30 20.22
N ARG A 596 -6.27 3.89 20.75
CA ARG A 596 -5.05 4.70 20.72
C ARG A 596 -4.61 5.01 19.30
N ASP A 597 -4.59 4.03 18.41
CA ASP A 597 -4.21 4.23 17.01
C ASP A 597 -5.11 5.26 16.36
N ARG A 598 -6.42 5.16 16.56
CA ARG A 598 -7.38 6.10 16.01
C ARG A 598 -7.24 7.52 16.58
N VAL A 599 -7.00 7.65 17.89
CA VAL A 599 -6.70 8.95 18.53
C VAL A 599 -5.40 9.55 18.00
N SER A 600 -4.36 8.72 17.84
CA SER A 600 -3.06 9.11 17.27
C SER A 600 -3.23 9.69 15.87
N ASP A 601 -3.90 8.94 14.99
CA ASP A 601 -4.03 9.29 13.57
C ASP A 601 -4.96 10.49 13.34
N GLU A 602 -6.09 10.59 14.05
CA GLU A 602 -7.05 11.68 13.85
C GLU A 602 -6.62 13.00 14.51
N LEU A 603 -5.93 12.95 15.65
CA LEU A 603 -5.47 14.16 16.35
C LEU A 603 -4.00 14.53 16.08
N ALA A 604 -3.33 13.78 15.20
CA ALA A 604 -1.92 13.94 14.89
C ALA A 604 -1.00 13.93 16.14
N ILE A 605 -1.30 13.05 17.10
CA ILE A 605 -0.53 12.89 18.33
C ILE A 605 0.32 11.63 18.20
N PRO A 606 1.65 11.70 18.30
CA PRO A 606 2.46 10.51 18.11
C PRO A 606 2.16 9.46 19.17
N LYS A 607 2.17 8.17 18.83
CA LYS A 607 1.85 7.09 19.79
C LYS A 607 2.78 7.09 21.00
N TRP A 608 4.03 7.47 20.79
CA TRP A 608 4.98 7.63 21.90
C TRP A 608 4.60 8.79 22.84
N ALA A 609 3.73 9.73 22.47
CA ALA A 609 3.20 10.76 23.37
C ALA A 609 1.89 10.34 24.07
N LEU A 610 1.25 9.24 23.64
CA LEU A 610 0.00 8.74 24.20
C LEU A 610 0.23 7.64 25.25
N THR A 611 -0.45 7.76 26.38
CA THR A 611 -0.53 6.72 27.41
C THR A 611 -1.97 6.23 27.47
N ILE A 612 -2.20 4.92 27.56
CA ILE A 612 -3.55 4.35 27.73
C ILE A 612 -3.73 3.84 29.15
N GLU A 613 -4.87 4.16 29.74
CA GLU A 613 -5.36 3.55 30.98
C GLU A 613 -6.77 2.98 30.76
N THR A 614 -7.01 1.74 31.20
CA THR A 614 -8.34 1.11 31.18
C THR A 614 -8.87 0.96 32.59
N VAL A 615 -10.17 1.23 32.79
CA VAL A 615 -10.84 1.13 34.09
C VAL A 615 -12.11 0.27 33.95
N PRO A 616 -12.15 -0.98 34.47
CA PRO A 616 -11.05 -1.71 35.12
C PRO A 616 -9.87 -2.04 34.17
N PRO A 617 -8.69 -2.34 34.72
CA PRO A 617 -7.51 -2.69 33.91
C PRO A 617 -7.73 -3.99 33.11
N ILE A 618 -7.50 -3.92 31.81
CA ILE A 618 -7.57 -5.06 30.89
C ILE A 618 -6.37 -5.04 29.91
N SER A 619 -6.13 -6.15 29.22
CA SER A 619 -5.12 -6.21 28.15
C SER A 619 -5.50 -5.32 26.97
N ALA A 620 -4.51 -4.68 26.35
CA ALA A 620 -4.69 -3.72 25.25
C ALA A 620 -5.23 -4.33 23.95
N ASP A 621 -5.14 -5.65 23.81
CA ASP A 621 -5.57 -6.40 22.63
C ASP A 621 -6.94 -7.07 22.80
N ILE A 622 -7.61 -6.89 23.95
CA ILE A 622 -8.92 -7.49 24.18
C ILE A 622 -9.96 -6.77 23.33
N ASN A 623 -10.81 -7.57 22.66
CA ASN A 623 -11.97 -7.07 21.94
C ASN A 623 -13.01 -6.51 22.91
N LEU A 624 -13.49 -5.32 22.63
CA LEU A 624 -14.50 -4.58 23.38
C LEU A 624 -15.75 -4.42 22.53
N ALA A 625 -16.91 -4.44 23.19
CA ALA A 625 -18.15 -4.02 22.56
C ALA A 625 -18.23 -2.49 22.56
N MET A 626 -18.73 -1.91 21.47
CA MET A 626 -19.18 -0.52 21.47
C MET A 626 -20.63 -0.43 21.97
N PRO A 627 -21.02 0.65 22.67
CA PRO A 627 -22.42 0.89 23.01
C PRO A 627 -23.24 1.19 21.74
N GLU A 628 -24.47 0.67 21.68
CA GLU A 628 -25.36 0.89 20.54
C GLU A 628 -25.62 2.39 20.31
N GLY A 629 -25.47 2.83 19.05
CA GLY A 629 -25.69 4.22 18.67
C GLY A 629 -24.61 5.19 19.15
N PHE A 630 -23.43 4.71 19.50
CA PHE A 630 -22.26 5.53 19.85
C PHE A 630 -21.05 5.20 18.98
N GLU A 631 -20.25 6.21 18.71
CA GLU A 631 -18.98 6.11 17.99
C GLU A 631 -17.88 6.88 18.71
N LEU A 632 -16.64 6.45 18.49
CA LEU A 632 -15.47 7.23 18.85
C LEU A 632 -15.30 8.38 17.83
N ASN A 633 -15.14 9.61 18.32
CA ASN A 633 -14.87 10.81 17.56
C ASN A 633 -13.77 11.65 18.24
N PRO A 634 -12.48 11.34 18.00
CA PRO A 634 -11.34 12.07 18.54
C PRO A 634 -11.39 13.59 18.33
N GLU A 635 -11.95 14.10 17.22
CA GLU A 635 -12.03 15.53 16.89
C GLU A 635 -12.71 16.40 17.96
N LEU A 636 -13.52 15.80 18.85
CA LEU A 636 -14.11 16.48 20.01
C LEU A 636 -13.07 17.12 20.94
N ALA A 637 -11.83 16.62 20.93
CA ALA A 637 -10.72 17.20 21.67
C ALA A 637 -10.31 18.60 21.17
N VAL A 638 -10.57 18.90 19.89
CA VAL A 638 -10.26 20.19 19.25
C VAL A 638 -11.46 21.14 19.36
N GLU A 639 -12.69 20.65 19.12
CA GLU A 639 -13.91 21.48 19.08
C GLU A 639 -14.24 22.18 20.42
N ARG A 640 -13.78 21.65 21.56
CA ARG A 640 -14.07 22.22 22.90
C ARG A 640 -13.06 23.25 23.38
N ALA A 641 -11.97 23.50 22.66
CA ALA A 641 -11.08 24.62 22.97
C ALA A 641 -11.78 25.99 22.81
N ASP A 642 -12.96 26.02 22.16
CA ASP A 642 -13.70 27.21 21.75
C ASP A 642 -14.94 27.58 22.59
N LYS A 643 -15.07 27.12 23.84
CA LYS A 643 -16.08 27.69 24.75
C LYS A 643 -15.49 28.06 26.12
N PRO A 644 -15.58 29.34 26.53
CA PRO A 644 -15.02 29.83 27.78
C PRO A 644 -15.66 29.23 29.03
#